data_AF-E3JB49-F1
#
_entry.id   AF-E3JB49-F1
#
_cell.length_a   1.000
_cell.length_b   1.000
_cell.length_c   1.000
_cell.angle_alpha   90.00
_cell.angle_beta   90.00
_cell.angle_gamma   90.00
#
_symmetry.space_group_name_H-M   'P 1'
#
loop_
_entity.id
_entity.type
_entity.pdbx_description
1 polymer ?
#
loop_
_entity_poly.entity_id
_entity_poly.type
_entity_poly.pdbx_seq_one_letter_code
_entity_poly.pdbx_strand_id
1 'polypeptide(L)'
;MTTRPRYPANAPDNVQPAEDGHCGPEDPGPADPGPIEHRGPIEPAGVPQPAPPSERRREVSRPASPTRSGRYRQSLRAWLLQGLAEQSQRHAGPHTQPPAEAHRMHRWWRVMCLTGVDYFSTLGYQPGIAVLAAGAVSPVATLVLIVLTLAGALPVYRRVAHESPHGEGSIAMLEHFLPWWAGKLLVLALLGFAATDFIITMTLSAADASAHIVENPYTPAVLHGESMLITLFLLALLGAVFLRGFTEAVGLAVVLVVVYLSLNAVVMVAAFSKVVSEPHVIGDWHRLLIAQHPNPFLLVGFALIVFPKLALGMSGFETGVAVMPLIRGDETDTEAHPHGRIRGARRLLTTAALIMSCFLLASSLVTVWLIPERDFQTGGPANGRALAYLAHELLGKAFGTVYDVSTITILWFAGASAMAGLLNLVPRYLPRYGMAPRWTRAVRPLVLVFVGIGFLITWVFDASVDKQGGAYATGVLVLITSASLAVTLSGMRRRADGRRSTKRLLGFGLITAVFIYTTIANVFERPDGLIIASIFIVVIVTVSFISRSVRAFELRVTEVRADAAAREFIADVAATSRRDGSGDGEPADLRLVANEPDTGEAAEYRGKEAQIRRDAHIPAGDPLLFVEVAITDASEFECALDVTGLDLHGYRVLRLTSTSVPNAIAALLLYVRDTTGTRPHIYFEWTEGNPFTNLIRFLIFGVGEVAPITREVLREAEPDRSRRPAVHVG
;
A
#
# COMPACT_ATOMS: atom_id res chain seq x y z
N MET A 1 -21.18 -7.54 39.98
CA MET A 1 -20.82 -6.82 41.21
C MET A 1 -19.48 -6.13 40.96
N THR A 2 -19.33 -4.87 41.40
CA THR A 2 -18.24 -3.88 41.14
C THR A 2 -18.33 -3.12 39.79
N THR A 3 -19.16 -2.07 39.62
CA THR A 3 -19.11 -0.63 40.02
C THR A 3 -18.04 0.24 39.32
N ARG A 4 -18.47 0.99 38.28
CA ARG A 4 -17.80 2.15 37.67
C ARG A 4 -18.27 3.46 38.32
N PRO A 5 -17.47 4.53 38.43
CA PRO A 5 -17.97 5.83 38.89
C PRO A 5 -18.61 6.65 37.75
N ARG A 6 -19.70 7.34 38.10
CA ARG A 6 -20.41 8.36 37.30
C ARG A 6 -19.82 9.76 37.58
N TYR A 7 -19.69 10.59 36.54
CA TYR A 7 -19.55 12.05 36.68
C TYR A 7 -20.94 12.72 36.65
N PRO A 8 -21.18 13.81 37.41
CA PRO A 8 -22.44 14.55 37.34
C PRO A 8 -22.37 15.70 36.33
N ALA A 9 -23.50 15.91 35.66
CA ALA A 9 -23.82 17.10 34.88
C ALA A 9 -24.43 18.17 35.81
N ASN A 10 -24.15 19.44 35.54
CA ASN A 10 -25.02 20.57 35.91
C ASN A 10 -24.77 21.74 34.95
N ALA A 11 -25.84 22.14 34.24
CA ALA A 11 -26.06 23.49 33.73
C ALA A 11 -27.05 24.19 34.68
N PRO A 12 -27.26 25.53 34.64
CA PRO A 12 -28.17 26.10 33.63
C PRO A 12 -27.87 27.53 33.12
N ASP A 13 -28.33 27.75 31.89
CA ASP A 13 -29.06 28.86 31.25
C ASP A 13 -28.80 30.38 31.46
N ASN A 14 -28.87 31.02 30.28
CA ASN A 14 -29.45 32.32 29.90
C ASN A 14 -28.63 33.62 30.03
N VAL A 15 -28.44 34.29 28.89
CA VAL A 15 -29.04 35.59 28.50
C VAL A 15 -28.41 36.07 27.16
N GLN A 16 -29.24 36.18 26.10
CA GLN A 16 -29.07 37.08 24.93
C GLN A 16 -29.59 38.49 25.30
N PRO A 17 -29.35 39.63 24.58
CA PRO A 17 -29.27 39.74 23.11
C PRO A 17 -28.42 40.91 22.51
N ALA A 18 -28.51 41.04 21.17
CA ALA A 18 -28.65 42.28 20.37
C ALA A 18 -27.42 43.08 19.84
N GLU A 19 -27.29 43.00 18.50
CA GLU A 19 -27.43 44.07 17.49
C GLU A 19 -26.45 45.25 17.32
N ASP A 20 -26.14 45.45 16.02
CA ASP A 20 -26.00 46.67 15.23
C ASP A 20 -24.72 47.53 15.18
N GLY A 21 -24.36 47.90 13.94
CA GLY A 21 -23.51 49.07 13.68
C GLY A 21 -22.69 49.08 12.38
N HIS A 22 -23.35 49.18 11.23
CA HIS A 22 -22.76 49.57 9.93
C HIS A 22 -22.19 51.00 9.93
N CYS A 23 -21.16 51.28 9.10
CA CYS A 23 -21.08 52.43 8.19
C CYS A 23 -19.87 52.29 7.21
N GLY A 24 -20.14 52.41 5.90
CA GLY A 24 -19.15 52.51 4.80
C GLY A 24 -18.86 53.98 4.40
N PRO A 25 -18.79 54.31 3.10
CA PRO A 25 -17.68 54.06 2.15
C PRO A 25 -17.23 55.36 1.42
N GLU A 26 -16.19 55.33 0.56
CA GLU A 26 -16.06 56.17 -0.65
C GLU A 26 -14.84 55.78 -1.56
N ASP A 27 -15.11 55.72 -2.87
CA ASP A 27 -14.19 55.58 -4.05
C ASP A 27 -13.93 57.03 -4.61
N PRO A 28 -13.22 57.36 -5.73
CA PRO A 28 -12.57 56.54 -6.79
C PRO A 28 -11.22 57.05 -7.38
N GLY A 29 -10.59 56.24 -8.25
CA GLY A 29 -10.01 56.70 -9.55
C GLY A 29 -8.50 57.07 -9.67
N PRO A 30 -7.92 57.08 -10.91
CA PRO A 30 -6.61 56.49 -11.23
C PRO A 30 -5.54 57.45 -11.85
N ALA A 31 -4.26 57.05 -11.92
CA ALA A 31 -3.28 57.43 -12.97
C ALA A 31 -1.87 56.79 -12.82
N ASP A 32 -1.35 56.23 -13.92
CA ASP A 32 0.07 55.97 -14.28
C ASP A 32 0.75 57.34 -14.66
N PRO A 33 2.10 57.58 -14.71
CA PRO A 33 3.11 56.75 -15.42
C PRO A 33 4.58 56.73 -14.89
N GLY A 34 5.29 55.64 -15.21
CA GLY A 34 6.62 55.68 -15.87
C GLY A 34 7.94 56.01 -15.11
N PRO A 35 9.11 55.64 -15.70
CA PRO A 35 10.34 55.30 -14.96
C PRO A 35 11.58 56.19 -15.28
N ILE A 36 12.60 56.24 -14.41
CA ILE A 36 13.92 56.83 -14.75
C ILE A 36 15.09 56.05 -14.10
N GLU A 37 15.98 55.52 -14.95
CA GLU A 37 17.36 55.09 -14.67
C GLU A 37 18.26 56.31 -14.43
N HIS A 38 19.32 56.20 -13.62
CA HIS A 38 20.62 56.78 -14.00
C HIS A 38 21.82 56.15 -13.27
N ARG A 39 22.87 55.92 -14.08
CA ARG A 39 24.18 55.33 -13.79
C ARG A 39 25.08 56.25 -12.94
N GLY A 40 26.13 55.64 -12.35
CA GLY A 40 27.10 56.25 -11.43
C GLY A 40 28.19 57.12 -12.06
N PRO A 41 29.22 57.47 -11.28
CA PRO A 41 30.61 57.46 -11.79
C PRO A 41 31.64 56.90 -10.76
N ILE A 42 32.58 56.03 -11.15
CA ILE A 42 33.98 56.23 -11.63
C ILE A 42 34.99 56.60 -10.51
N GLU A 43 35.99 55.72 -10.35
CA GLU A 43 37.20 55.80 -9.51
C GLU A 43 38.23 56.86 -9.96
N PRO A 44 39.25 57.13 -9.12
CA PRO A 44 40.62 57.14 -9.63
C PRO A 44 41.63 56.36 -8.77
N ALA A 45 42.74 55.99 -9.41
CA ALA A 45 43.78 55.07 -8.95
C ALA A 45 44.98 55.72 -8.23
N GLY A 46 45.63 54.95 -7.35
CA GLY A 46 47.10 54.90 -7.21
C GLY A 46 47.72 55.25 -5.84
N VAL A 47 48.43 54.28 -5.22
CA VAL A 47 49.83 54.30 -4.70
C VAL A 47 50.06 53.05 -3.81
N PRO A 48 51.21 52.33 -3.89
CA PRO A 48 51.40 51.02 -3.23
C PRO A 48 52.18 51.07 -1.91
N GLN A 49 51.89 50.16 -0.98
CA GLN A 49 52.65 49.96 0.29
C GLN A 49 52.89 48.46 0.61
N PRO A 50 53.94 48.13 1.40
CA PRO A 50 54.65 46.85 1.37
C PRO A 50 54.12 45.78 2.33
N ALA A 51 54.51 44.52 2.09
CA ALA A 51 54.05 43.31 2.78
C ALA A 51 54.65 43.09 4.19
N PRO A 52 53.92 42.43 5.11
CA PRO A 52 54.46 41.66 6.24
C PRO A 52 54.21 40.14 6.10
N PRO A 53 54.82 39.28 6.96
CA PRO A 53 55.50 38.07 6.52
C PRO A 53 54.69 36.77 6.60
N SER A 54 55.28 35.75 5.97
CA SER A 54 54.86 34.36 5.79
C SER A 54 54.23 33.67 7.01
N GLU A 55 52.98 33.23 6.84
CA GLU A 55 52.42 32.11 7.59
C GLU A 55 52.35 30.85 6.71
N ARG A 56 52.93 29.77 7.25
CA ARG A 56 52.92 28.40 6.72
C ARG A 56 51.49 27.97 6.39
N ARG A 57 51.16 27.92 5.11
CA ARG A 57 49.95 27.27 4.62
C ARG A 57 50.14 25.76 4.74
N ARG A 58 49.52 25.13 5.74
CA ARG A 58 49.24 23.69 5.75
C ARG A 58 48.50 23.37 4.46
N GLU A 59 49.04 22.46 3.66
CA GLU A 59 48.33 21.83 2.55
C GLU A 59 47.06 21.18 3.11
N VAL A 60 45.91 21.80 2.82
CA VAL A 60 44.64 21.11 2.86
C VAL A 60 44.61 20.24 1.61
N SER A 61 44.97 18.98 1.77
CA SER A 61 44.72 17.93 0.78
C SER A 61 43.23 17.95 0.41
N ARG A 62 42.92 18.47 -0.78
CA ARG A 62 41.58 18.40 -1.36
C ARG A 62 41.20 16.93 -1.54
N PRO A 63 39.99 16.50 -1.16
CA PRO A 63 39.57 15.13 -1.42
C PRO A 63 39.61 14.88 -2.94
N ALA A 64 40.16 13.74 -3.32
CA ALA A 64 40.26 13.33 -4.72
C ALA A 64 38.90 13.44 -5.40
N SER A 65 38.86 14.12 -6.55
CA SER A 65 37.64 14.22 -7.35
C SER A 65 37.26 12.81 -7.86
N PRO A 66 35.98 12.40 -7.75
CA PRO A 66 35.58 11.05 -8.13
C PRO A 66 35.85 10.83 -9.62
N THR A 67 36.45 9.69 -9.92
CA THR A 67 36.67 9.16 -11.28
C THR A 67 35.34 9.16 -12.06
N ARG A 68 35.40 9.29 -13.40
CA ARG A 68 34.18 9.35 -14.25
C ARG A 68 33.18 8.22 -13.94
N SER A 69 33.65 7.01 -13.64
CA SER A 69 32.80 5.88 -13.23
C SER A 69 32.07 6.08 -11.90
N GLY A 70 32.70 6.74 -10.93
CA GLY A 70 32.08 7.13 -9.65
C GLY A 70 30.98 8.18 -9.84
N ARG A 71 31.16 9.10 -10.80
CA ARG A 71 30.19 10.16 -11.12
C ARG A 71 28.92 9.62 -11.78
N TYR A 72 29.05 8.67 -12.71
CA TYR A 72 27.90 7.96 -13.29
C TYR A 72 27.16 7.08 -12.28
N ARG A 73 27.90 6.37 -11.39
CA ARG A 73 27.26 5.58 -10.32
C ARG A 73 26.51 6.45 -9.32
N GLN A 74 27.06 7.63 -8.97
CA GLN A 74 26.37 8.59 -8.11
C GLN A 74 25.16 9.22 -8.80
N SER A 75 25.24 9.55 -10.10
CA SER A 75 24.09 10.11 -10.84
C SER A 75 22.99 9.08 -11.06
N LEU A 76 23.34 7.81 -11.35
CA LEU A 76 22.39 6.70 -11.47
C LEU A 76 21.74 6.38 -10.12
N ARG A 77 22.51 6.32 -9.03
CA ARG A 77 21.97 6.11 -7.67
C ARG A 77 21.07 7.27 -7.25
N ALA A 78 21.48 8.51 -7.52
CA ALA A 78 20.67 9.70 -7.25
C ALA A 78 19.39 9.70 -8.07
N TRP A 79 19.44 9.34 -9.35
CA TRP A 79 18.27 9.20 -10.22
C TRP A 79 17.34 8.06 -9.77
N LEU A 80 17.88 6.88 -9.42
CA LEU A 80 17.09 5.75 -8.94
C LEU A 80 16.39 6.05 -7.60
N LEU A 81 17.03 6.82 -6.72
CA LEU A 81 16.50 7.17 -5.41
C LEU A 81 15.78 8.54 -5.38
N GLN A 82 15.68 9.22 -6.53
CA GLN A 82 14.96 10.48 -6.69
C GLN A 82 13.47 10.23 -6.43
N GLY A 83 12.94 10.79 -5.35
CA GLY A 83 11.57 10.54 -4.85
C GLY A 83 11.51 10.20 -3.34
N LEU A 84 12.62 9.74 -2.74
CA LEU A 84 12.72 9.52 -1.28
C LEU A 84 12.54 10.82 -0.47
N ALA A 85 12.97 11.96 -1.02
CA ALA A 85 12.95 13.26 -0.34
C ALA A 85 11.59 14.00 -0.40
N GLU A 86 10.81 13.81 -1.48
CA GLU A 86 9.49 14.43 -1.65
C GLU A 86 8.39 13.71 -0.86
N GLN A 87 8.54 12.41 -0.59
CA GLN A 87 7.57 11.62 0.17
C GLN A 87 7.82 11.64 1.69
N SER A 88 9.07 11.80 2.14
CA SER A 88 9.38 12.01 3.56
C SER A 88 8.84 13.33 4.10
N GLN A 89 8.62 14.34 3.24
CA GLN A 89 7.97 15.59 3.61
C GLN A 89 6.43 15.50 3.66
N ARG A 90 5.80 14.42 3.19
CA ARG A 90 4.33 14.26 3.21
C ARG A 90 3.76 13.94 4.60
N HIS A 91 4.61 13.67 5.60
CA HIS A 91 4.21 13.37 6.98
C HIS A 91 4.60 14.48 7.98
N ALA A 92 4.89 15.70 7.50
CA ALA A 92 5.22 16.84 8.35
C ALA A 92 3.96 17.49 8.97
N GLY A 93 3.48 16.94 10.09
CA GLY A 93 2.62 17.59 11.08
C GLY A 93 1.20 18.05 10.64
N PRO A 94 0.27 18.29 11.59
CA PRO A 94 -1.13 18.66 11.29
C PRO A 94 -1.34 20.02 10.60
N HIS A 95 -0.28 20.79 10.33
CA HIS A 95 -0.37 22.19 9.89
C HIS A 95 0.41 22.53 8.62
N THR A 96 0.97 21.54 7.91
CA THR A 96 1.60 21.80 6.62
C THR A 96 0.65 21.37 5.52
N GLN A 97 -0.07 22.35 4.92
CA GLN A 97 -0.81 22.09 3.69
C GLN A 97 0.19 21.57 2.64
N PRO A 98 -0.03 20.38 2.04
CA PRO A 98 0.86 19.86 1.03
C PRO A 98 0.93 20.85 -0.15
N PRO A 99 2.11 21.02 -0.79
CA PRO A 99 2.23 21.82 -2.00
C PRO A 99 1.24 21.31 -3.05
N ALA A 100 0.57 22.25 -3.73
CA ALA A 100 -0.52 22.05 -4.68
C ALA A 100 -0.13 21.37 -6.02
N GLU A 101 0.77 20.38 -5.99
CA GLU A 101 1.15 19.56 -7.15
C GLU A 101 0.79 18.06 -6.97
N ALA A 102 -0.10 17.75 -6.02
CA ALA A 102 -0.60 16.40 -5.80
C ALA A 102 -1.78 16.09 -6.76
N HIS A 103 -1.57 15.20 -7.73
CA HIS A 103 -2.56 14.46 -8.54
C HIS A 103 -3.91 15.17 -8.77
N ARG A 104 -4.11 15.74 -9.97
CA ARG A 104 -5.40 16.29 -10.41
C ARG A 104 -6.54 15.32 -10.08
N MET A 105 -7.40 15.69 -9.13
CA MET A 105 -8.59 14.90 -8.85
C MET A 105 -9.51 14.88 -10.08
N HIS A 106 -10.01 13.71 -10.43
CA HIS A 106 -10.77 13.49 -11.66
C HIS A 106 -12.24 13.17 -11.36
N ARG A 107 -13.09 13.40 -12.36
CA ARG A 107 -14.49 12.94 -12.29
C ARG A 107 -14.53 11.42 -12.22
N TRP A 108 -15.46 10.86 -11.45
CA TRP A 108 -15.58 9.42 -11.19
C TRP A 108 -15.58 8.55 -12.47
N TRP A 109 -16.15 9.02 -13.58
CA TRP A 109 -16.20 8.27 -14.84
C TRP A 109 -14.84 8.18 -15.54
N ARG A 110 -13.94 9.16 -15.34
CA ARG A 110 -12.56 9.08 -15.85
C ARG A 110 -11.75 8.06 -15.07
N VAL A 111 -11.92 8.06 -13.74
CA VAL A 111 -11.33 7.06 -12.85
C VAL A 111 -11.90 5.66 -13.16
N MET A 112 -13.18 5.58 -13.52
CA MET A 112 -13.80 4.33 -13.98
C MET A 112 -13.11 3.78 -15.24
N CYS A 113 -12.68 4.64 -16.17
CA CYS A 113 -11.93 4.18 -17.33
C CYS A 113 -10.51 3.71 -16.94
N LEU A 114 -9.85 4.38 -15.98
CA LEU A 114 -8.57 3.91 -15.44
C LEU A 114 -8.67 2.51 -14.83
N THR A 115 -9.74 2.22 -14.08
CA THR A 115 -9.98 0.87 -13.53
C THR A 115 -10.55 -0.08 -14.57
N GLY A 116 -11.24 0.50 -15.55
CA GLY A 116 -11.93 -0.19 -16.63
C GLY A 116 -10.98 -0.79 -17.65
N VAL A 117 -9.76 -0.29 -17.80
CA VAL A 117 -8.77 -0.96 -18.65
C VAL A 117 -8.47 -2.37 -18.16
N ASP A 118 -8.32 -2.56 -16.85
CA ASP A 118 -8.18 -3.88 -16.23
C ASP A 118 -9.48 -4.68 -16.32
N TYR A 119 -10.59 -4.08 -15.89
CA TYR A 119 -11.87 -4.78 -15.83
C TYR A 119 -12.46 -5.17 -17.20
N PHE A 120 -12.47 -4.25 -18.17
CA PHE A 120 -13.09 -4.47 -19.49
C PHE A 120 -12.16 -5.24 -20.44
N SER A 121 -10.83 -5.14 -20.29
CA SER A 121 -9.90 -5.92 -21.13
C SER A 121 -10.11 -7.43 -20.98
N THR A 122 -10.67 -7.87 -19.86
CA THR A 122 -11.07 -9.26 -19.63
C THR A 122 -12.01 -9.81 -20.71
N LEU A 123 -12.75 -8.95 -21.44
CA LEU A 123 -13.55 -9.36 -22.60
C LEU A 123 -12.72 -9.97 -23.74
N GLY A 124 -11.41 -9.70 -23.81
CA GLY A 124 -10.52 -10.24 -24.85
C GLY A 124 -10.45 -11.77 -24.78
N TYR A 125 -10.33 -12.30 -23.56
CA TYR A 125 -10.08 -13.73 -23.32
C TYR A 125 -11.23 -14.45 -22.61
N GLN A 126 -11.98 -13.80 -21.71
CA GLN A 126 -12.96 -14.47 -20.84
C GLN A 126 -14.06 -15.23 -21.59
N PRO A 127 -14.67 -14.71 -22.68
CA PRO A 127 -15.67 -15.46 -23.43
C PRO A 127 -15.11 -16.78 -23.97
N GLY A 128 -13.86 -16.79 -24.45
CA GLY A 128 -13.18 -18.00 -24.91
C GLY A 128 -12.91 -18.99 -23.79
N ILE A 129 -12.36 -18.51 -22.66
CA ILE A 129 -12.14 -19.34 -21.46
C ILE A 129 -13.46 -19.94 -20.97
N ALA A 130 -14.57 -19.20 -21.04
CA ALA A 130 -15.86 -19.68 -20.58
C ALA A 130 -16.37 -20.87 -21.41
N VAL A 131 -16.22 -20.80 -22.74
CA VAL A 131 -16.57 -21.92 -23.62
C VAL A 131 -15.63 -23.11 -23.39
N LEU A 132 -14.33 -22.88 -23.25
CA LEU A 132 -13.38 -23.96 -22.94
C LEU A 132 -13.67 -24.67 -21.61
N ALA A 133 -14.14 -23.91 -20.62
CA ALA A 133 -14.41 -24.44 -19.28
C ALA A 133 -15.76 -25.17 -19.18
N ALA A 134 -16.79 -24.66 -19.86
CA ALA A 134 -18.18 -25.06 -19.65
C ALA A 134 -18.92 -25.54 -20.91
N GLY A 135 -18.28 -25.47 -22.09
CA GLY A 135 -18.88 -25.82 -23.37
C GLY A 135 -20.21 -25.11 -23.60
N ALA A 136 -21.24 -25.89 -23.95
CA ALA A 136 -22.61 -25.39 -24.15
C ALA A 136 -23.22 -24.72 -22.91
N VAL A 137 -22.73 -25.02 -21.70
CA VAL A 137 -23.22 -24.45 -20.43
C VAL A 137 -22.66 -23.05 -20.16
N SER A 138 -21.67 -22.57 -20.94
CA SER A 138 -20.98 -21.31 -20.66
C SER A 138 -21.89 -20.09 -20.48
N PRO A 139 -23.00 -19.88 -21.21
CA PRO A 139 -23.86 -18.72 -20.98
C PRO A 139 -24.58 -18.77 -19.63
N VAL A 140 -24.92 -19.98 -19.17
CA VAL A 140 -25.54 -20.19 -17.85
C VAL A 140 -24.52 -19.94 -16.74
N ALA A 141 -23.29 -20.43 -16.91
CA ALA A 141 -22.20 -20.17 -15.96
C ALA A 141 -21.80 -18.68 -15.91
N THR A 142 -21.82 -17.99 -17.06
CA THR A 142 -21.64 -16.53 -17.14
C THR A 142 -22.77 -15.78 -16.43
N LEU A 143 -24.02 -16.26 -16.51
CA LEU A 143 -25.12 -15.67 -15.75
C LEU A 143 -24.92 -15.79 -14.23
N VAL A 144 -24.41 -16.94 -13.77
CA VAL A 144 -24.03 -17.13 -12.35
C VAL A 144 -22.96 -16.12 -11.94
N LEU A 145 -21.93 -15.92 -12.76
CA LEU A 145 -20.90 -14.90 -12.52
C LEU A 145 -21.50 -13.49 -12.43
N ILE A 146 -22.40 -13.12 -13.35
CA ILE A 146 -23.06 -11.81 -13.34
C ILE A 146 -23.87 -11.62 -12.05
N VAL A 147 -24.63 -12.64 -11.65
CA VAL A 147 -25.40 -12.61 -10.40
C VAL A 147 -24.47 -12.45 -9.20
N LEU A 148 -23.38 -13.22 -9.12
CA LEU A 148 -22.42 -13.09 -8.02
C LEU A 148 -21.72 -11.73 -8.04
N THR A 149 -21.46 -11.16 -9.20
CA THR A 149 -20.85 -9.84 -9.35
C THR A 149 -21.79 -8.74 -8.85
N LEU A 150 -23.05 -8.75 -9.30
CA LEU A 150 -24.04 -7.70 -8.98
C LEU A 150 -24.62 -7.83 -7.57
N ALA A 151 -24.86 -9.06 -7.09
CA ALA A 151 -25.48 -9.33 -5.80
C ALA A 151 -24.48 -9.73 -4.69
N GLY A 152 -23.24 -10.07 -5.04
CA GLY A 152 -22.17 -10.44 -4.11
C GLY A 152 -21.06 -9.38 -4.04
N ALA A 153 -20.22 -9.29 -5.08
CA ALA A 153 -19.05 -8.41 -5.08
C ALA A 153 -19.44 -6.92 -4.99
N LEU A 154 -20.34 -6.43 -5.84
CA LEU A 154 -20.75 -5.03 -5.88
C LEU A 154 -21.24 -4.48 -4.52
N PRO A 155 -22.18 -5.13 -3.79
CA PRO A 155 -22.60 -4.62 -2.49
C PRO A 155 -21.48 -4.65 -1.44
N VAL A 156 -20.59 -5.65 -1.48
CA VAL A 156 -19.41 -5.72 -0.62
C VAL A 156 -18.48 -4.54 -0.90
N TYR A 157 -18.07 -4.31 -2.16
CA TYR A 157 -17.16 -3.23 -2.50
C TYR A 157 -17.77 -1.83 -2.37
N ARG A 158 -19.08 -1.67 -2.53
CA ARG A 158 -19.78 -0.43 -2.15
C ARG A 158 -19.68 -0.12 -0.66
N ARG A 159 -19.55 -1.16 0.17
CA ARG A 159 -19.34 -1.03 1.61
C ARG A 159 -17.88 -0.79 1.94
N VAL A 160 -16.95 -1.50 1.30
CA VAL A 160 -15.50 -1.23 1.41
C VAL A 160 -15.20 0.23 1.05
N ALA A 161 -15.73 0.74 -0.06
CA ALA A 161 -15.55 2.15 -0.46
C ALA A 161 -16.07 3.16 0.58
N HIS A 162 -17.01 2.77 1.45
CA HIS A 162 -17.48 3.62 2.55
C HIS A 162 -16.60 3.49 3.80
N GLU A 163 -16.02 2.32 4.07
CA GLU A 163 -15.23 2.07 5.27
C GLU A 163 -13.76 2.40 5.10
N SER A 164 -13.24 2.34 3.87
CA SER A 164 -11.87 2.69 3.49
C SER A 164 -11.87 3.68 2.30
N PRO A 165 -12.25 4.96 2.50
CA PRO A 165 -12.32 5.95 1.43
C PRO A 165 -10.94 6.47 0.96
N HIS A 166 -9.87 6.10 1.66
CA HIS A 166 -8.48 6.50 1.41
C HIS A 166 -7.71 5.54 0.49
N GLY A 167 -8.41 4.59 -0.14
CA GLY A 167 -7.81 3.66 -1.11
C GLY A 167 -6.98 2.53 -0.50
N GLU A 168 -7.24 2.17 0.76
CA GLU A 168 -6.56 1.07 1.47
C GLU A 168 -7.25 -0.29 1.30
N GLY A 169 -8.43 -0.29 0.68
CA GLY A 169 -9.17 -1.49 0.34
C GLY A 169 -9.57 -2.32 1.56
N SER A 170 -9.66 -3.63 1.35
CA SER A 170 -10.06 -4.59 2.40
C SER A 170 -8.95 -4.90 3.40
N ILE A 171 -7.68 -4.68 3.02
CA ILE A 171 -6.50 -4.99 3.82
C ILE A 171 -6.48 -4.14 5.10
N ALA A 172 -6.65 -2.82 4.98
CA ALA A 172 -6.72 -1.95 6.16
C ALA A 172 -7.93 -2.26 7.04
N MET A 173 -9.07 -2.65 6.48
CA MET A 173 -10.23 -3.03 7.29
C MET A 173 -9.89 -4.24 8.19
N LEU A 174 -9.25 -5.27 7.64
CA LEU A 174 -8.86 -6.49 8.36
C LEU A 174 -7.76 -6.25 9.39
N GLU A 175 -6.82 -5.35 9.09
CA GLU A 175 -5.76 -4.96 10.02
C GLU A 175 -6.32 -4.49 11.37
N HIS A 176 -7.40 -3.69 11.37
CA HIS A 176 -8.03 -3.19 12.60
C HIS A 176 -8.84 -4.26 13.37
N PHE A 177 -9.10 -5.42 12.76
CA PHE A 177 -9.92 -6.47 13.38
C PHE A 177 -9.11 -7.49 14.18
N LEU A 178 -7.84 -7.71 13.86
CA LEU A 178 -7.01 -8.71 14.54
C LEU A 178 -6.02 -8.04 15.49
N PRO A 179 -5.91 -8.51 16.74
CA PRO A 179 -4.91 -7.97 17.65
C PRO A 179 -3.50 -8.35 17.18
N TRP A 180 -2.58 -7.41 17.35
CA TRP A 180 -1.15 -7.70 17.41
C TRP A 180 -0.57 -8.35 16.12
N TRP A 181 0.32 -9.34 16.23
CA TRP A 181 1.01 -9.96 15.07
C TRP A 181 0.11 -10.75 14.12
N ALA A 182 -1.05 -11.23 14.59
CA ALA A 182 -1.98 -11.95 13.72
C ALA A 182 -2.46 -11.05 12.58
N GLY A 183 -2.71 -9.77 12.86
CA GLY A 183 -3.03 -8.77 11.84
C GLY A 183 -1.88 -8.58 10.84
N LYS A 184 -0.64 -8.46 11.33
CA LYS A 184 0.55 -8.29 10.47
C LYS A 184 0.81 -9.48 9.56
N LEU A 185 0.74 -10.71 10.09
CA LEU A 185 0.90 -11.91 9.28
C LEU A 185 -0.23 -12.05 8.25
N LEU A 186 -1.48 -11.74 8.64
CA LEU A 186 -2.60 -11.71 7.69
C LEU A 186 -2.36 -10.68 6.58
N VAL A 187 -1.94 -9.46 6.92
CA VAL A 187 -1.66 -8.42 5.92
C VAL A 187 -0.53 -8.85 4.98
N LEU A 188 0.55 -9.45 5.50
CA LEU A 188 1.62 -9.99 4.66
C LEU A 188 1.14 -11.12 3.73
N ALA A 189 0.28 -12.00 4.23
CA ALA A 189 -0.33 -13.04 3.42
C ALA A 189 -1.21 -12.45 2.31
N LEU A 190 -2.10 -11.51 2.65
CA LEU A 190 -2.95 -10.80 1.67
C LEU A 190 -2.12 -10.01 0.67
N LEU A 191 -1.01 -9.41 1.09
CA LEU A 191 -0.10 -8.70 0.21
C LEU A 191 0.63 -9.67 -0.74
N GLY A 192 0.92 -10.90 -0.33
CA GLY A 192 1.41 -11.95 -1.22
C GLY A 192 0.39 -12.38 -2.26
N PHE A 193 -0.89 -12.49 -1.88
CA PHE A 193 -1.98 -12.71 -2.84
C PHE A 193 -2.19 -11.52 -3.77
N ALA A 194 -2.12 -10.28 -3.27
CA ALA A 194 -2.17 -9.08 -4.10
C ALA A 194 -0.97 -8.98 -5.05
N ALA A 195 0.23 -9.33 -4.58
CA ALA A 195 1.42 -9.42 -5.43
C ALA A 195 1.24 -10.44 -6.55
N THR A 196 0.68 -11.61 -6.21
CA THR A 196 0.33 -12.64 -7.19
C THR A 196 -0.67 -12.13 -8.20
N ASP A 197 -1.77 -11.52 -7.74
CA ASP A 197 -2.81 -10.98 -8.60
C ASP A 197 -2.24 -9.95 -9.59
N PHE A 198 -1.68 -8.85 -9.09
CA PHE A 198 -1.21 -7.77 -9.96
C PHE A 198 -0.01 -8.16 -10.84
N ILE A 199 0.92 -8.99 -10.36
CA ILE A 199 2.04 -9.42 -11.20
C ILE A 199 1.54 -10.35 -12.30
N ILE A 200 0.63 -11.29 -11.98
CA ILE A 200 0.03 -12.15 -12.99
C ILE A 200 -0.83 -11.34 -13.95
N THR A 201 -1.56 -10.30 -13.52
CA THR A 201 -2.28 -9.39 -14.43
C THR A 201 -1.32 -8.78 -15.46
N MET A 202 -0.16 -8.27 -15.03
CA MET A 202 0.84 -7.73 -15.97
C MET A 202 1.31 -8.76 -16.98
N THR A 203 1.67 -9.96 -16.53
CA THR A 203 2.24 -10.99 -17.41
C THR A 203 1.20 -11.67 -18.29
N LEU A 204 -0.01 -11.89 -17.77
CA LEU A 204 -1.15 -12.44 -18.49
C LEU A 204 -1.65 -11.46 -19.55
N SER A 205 -1.83 -10.18 -19.22
CA SER A 205 -2.27 -9.19 -20.21
C SER A 205 -1.22 -8.97 -21.31
N ALA A 206 0.08 -9.00 -20.99
CA ALA A 206 1.13 -8.93 -21.99
C ALA A 206 1.17 -10.18 -22.89
N ALA A 207 0.97 -11.37 -22.31
CA ALA A 207 0.88 -12.63 -23.04
C ALA A 207 -0.32 -12.64 -23.99
N ASP A 208 -1.48 -12.22 -23.52
CA ASP A 208 -2.71 -12.15 -24.32
C ASP A 208 -2.58 -11.14 -25.47
N ALA A 209 -2.02 -9.96 -25.18
CA ALA A 209 -1.69 -8.98 -26.20
C ALA A 209 -0.73 -9.55 -27.28
N SER A 210 0.22 -10.39 -26.89
CA SER A 210 1.11 -11.05 -27.86
C SER A 210 0.35 -12.04 -28.77
N ALA A 211 -0.65 -12.76 -28.24
CA ALA A 211 -1.48 -13.67 -29.04
C ALA A 211 -2.31 -12.90 -30.09
N HIS A 212 -2.79 -11.70 -29.74
CA HIS A 212 -3.46 -10.82 -30.71
C HIS A 212 -2.51 -10.35 -31.82
N ILE A 213 -1.25 -10.08 -31.51
CA ILE A 213 -0.22 -9.71 -32.50
C ILE A 213 0.10 -10.89 -33.42
N VAL A 214 0.40 -12.05 -32.85
CA VAL A 214 0.88 -13.22 -33.62
C VAL A 214 -0.17 -13.74 -34.60
N GLU A 215 -1.43 -13.78 -34.18
CA GLU A 215 -2.55 -14.30 -34.99
C GLU A 215 -3.17 -13.22 -35.91
N ASN A 216 -2.61 -12.01 -35.95
CA ASN A 216 -3.10 -10.97 -36.86
C ASN A 216 -2.64 -11.24 -38.31
N PRO A 217 -3.55 -11.21 -39.31
CA PRO A 217 -3.20 -11.51 -40.71
C PRO A 217 -2.16 -10.58 -41.36
N TYR A 218 -1.95 -9.37 -40.82
CA TYR A 218 -0.97 -8.42 -41.33
C TYR A 218 0.38 -8.48 -40.59
N THR A 219 0.52 -9.36 -39.60
CA THR A 219 1.79 -9.53 -38.90
C THR A 219 2.83 -10.15 -39.83
N PRO A 220 4.08 -9.66 -39.84
CA PRO A 220 5.15 -10.29 -40.61
C PRO A 220 5.37 -11.76 -40.20
N ALA A 221 5.66 -12.64 -41.16
CA ALA A 221 5.91 -14.07 -40.92
C ALA A 221 7.02 -14.32 -39.88
N VAL A 222 8.00 -13.42 -39.79
CA VAL A 222 9.14 -13.52 -38.84
C VAL A 222 8.71 -13.37 -37.37
N LEU A 223 7.56 -12.75 -37.10
CA LEU A 223 7.03 -12.58 -35.75
C LEU A 223 6.03 -13.67 -35.37
N HIS A 224 5.67 -14.57 -36.29
CA HIS A 224 4.77 -15.68 -35.98
C HIS A 224 5.49 -16.70 -35.09
N GLY A 225 4.84 -17.09 -33.98
CA GLY A 225 5.40 -18.04 -33.01
C GLY A 225 6.36 -17.40 -31.98
N GLU A 226 6.68 -16.11 -32.10
CA GLU A 226 7.60 -15.40 -31.19
C GLU A 226 6.88 -14.76 -29.99
N SER A 227 5.80 -15.37 -29.50
CA SER A 227 4.95 -14.85 -28.40
C SER A 227 5.76 -14.50 -27.14
N MET A 228 6.78 -15.30 -26.82
CA MET A 228 7.67 -15.06 -25.68
C MET A 228 8.42 -13.72 -25.82
N LEU A 229 9.10 -13.49 -26.94
CA LEU A 229 9.88 -12.26 -27.16
C LEU A 229 8.99 -11.03 -27.21
N ILE A 230 7.83 -11.13 -27.87
CA ILE A 230 6.85 -10.05 -27.95
C ILE A 230 6.33 -9.71 -26.54
N THR A 231 6.00 -10.71 -25.74
CA THR A 231 5.52 -10.51 -24.36
C THR A 231 6.58 -9.82 -23.49
N LEU A 232 7.84 -10.28 -23.54
CA LEU A 232 8.95 -9.66 -22.81
C LEU A 232 9.18 -8.21 -23.27
N PHE A 233 9.07 -7.93 -24.57
CA PHE A 233 9.14 -6.57 -25.10
C PHE A 233 8.01 -5.67 -24.58
N LEU A 234 6.77 -6.15 -24.57
CA LEU A 234 5.62 -5.41 -24.03
C LEU A 234 5.79 -5.10 -22.54
N LEU A 235 6.30 -6.04 -21.75
CA LEU A 235 6.64 -5.83 -20.34
C LEU A 235 7.81 -4.86 -20.16
N ALA A 236 8.83 -4.91 -21.02
CA ALA A 236 9.94 -3.96 -21.00
C ALA A 236 9.46 -2.53 -21.31
N LEU A 237 8.59 -2.39 -22.32
CA LEU A 237 7.97 -1.13 -22.69
C LEU A 237 7.14 -0.57 -21.53
N LEU A 238 6.36 -1.42 -20.86
CA LEU A 238 5.60 -1.06 -19.67
C LEU A 238 6.54 -0.52 -18.56
N GLY A 239 7.61 -1.26 -18.26
CA GLY A 239 8.62 -0.83 -17.30
C GLY A 239 9.26 0.52 -17.66
N ALA A 240 9.63 0.70 -18.92
CA ALA A 240 10.24 1.93 -19.42
C ALA A 240 9.34 3.16 -19.23
N VAL A 241 8.02 3.01 -19.46
CA VAL A 241 7.03 4.09 -19.24
C VAL A 241 7.01 4.52 -17.76
N PHE A 242 6.97 3.57 -16.83
CA PHE A 242 6.96 3.88 -15.39
C PHE A 242 8.29 4.45 -14.89
N LEU A 243 9.42 4.05 -15.49
CA LEU A 243 10.73 4.64 -15.17
C LEU A 243 10.83 6.11 -15.62
N ARG A 244 10.20 6.46 -16.75
CA ARG A 244 10.17 7.82 -17.29
C ARG A 244 9.20 8.74 -16.53
N GLY A 245 8.09 8.19 -16.04
CA GLY A 245 7.06 8.92 -15.29
C GLY A 245 5.70 8.85 -15.99
N PHE A 246 4.69 8.32 -15.30
CA PHE A 246 3.38 7.99 -15.86
C PHE A 246 2.32 9.04 -15.47
N THR A 247 2.39 10.22 -16.07
CA THR A 247 1.62 11.40 -15.63
C THR A 247 0.25 11.57 -16.30
N GLU A 248 0.01 11.00 -17.49
CA GLU A 248 -1.23 11.16 -18.26
C GLU A 248 -2.09 9.88 -18.39
N ALA A 249 -1.95 8.97 -17.43
CA ALA A 249 -2.61 7.67 -17.41
C ALA A 249 -4.14 7.76 -17.62
N VAL A 250 -4.79 8.66 -16.86
CA VAL A 250 -6.26 8.75 -16.82
C VAL A 250 -6.84 9.21 -18.16
N GLY A 251 -6.15 10.13 -18.86
CA GLY A 251 -6.59 10.59 -20.17
C GLY A 251 -6.52 9.49 -21.22
N LEU A 252 -5.39 8.77 -21.25
CA LEU A 252 -5.20 7.64 -22.16
C LEU A 252 -6.20 6.50 -21.89
N ALA A 253 -6.44 6.17 -20.62
CA ALA A 253 -7.40 5.14 -20.23
C ALA A 253 -8.82 5.41 -20.75
N VAL A 254 -9.28 6.67 -20.71
CA VAL A 254 -10.59 7.07 -21.25
C VAL A 254 -10.68 6.76 -22.75
N VAL A 255 -9.66 7.14 -23.52
CA VAL A 255 -9.65 6.90 -24.97
C VAL A 255 -9.66 5.39 -25.26
N LEU A 256 -8.78 4.64 -24.61
CA LEU A 256 -8.67 3.19 -24.80
C LEU A 256 -9.98 2.46 -24.46
N VAL A 257 -10.60 2.76 -23.31
CA VAL A 257 -11.85 2.12 -22.90
C VAL A 257 -13.01 2.47 -23.85
N VAL A 258 -13.15 3.74 -24.23
CA VAL A 258 -14.24 4.14 -25.13
C VAL A 258 -14.09 3.46 -26.49
N VAL A 259 -12.89 3.49 -27.08
CA VAL A 259 -12.63 2.85 -28.38
C VAL A 259 -12.91 1.34 -28.30
N TYR A 260 -12.36 0.67 -27.29
CA TYR A 260 -12.50 -0.78 -27.13
C TYR A 260 -13.96 -1.20 -26.92
N LEU A 261 -14.70 -0.53 -26.03
CA LEU A 261 -16.11 -0.85 -25.79
C LEU A 261 -16.99 -0.52 -27.00
N SER A 262 -16.69 0.55 -27.74
CA SER A 262 -17.40 0.86 -28.99
C SER A 262 -17.15 -0.20 -30.06
N LEU A 263 -15.91 -0.65 -30.24
CA LEU A 263 -15.58 -1.72 -31.19
C LEU A 263 -16.25 -3.04 -30.80
N ASN A 264 -16.24 -3.39 -29.50
CA ASN A 264 -16.98 -4.55 -29.01
C ASN A 264 -18.47 -4.43 -29.27
N ALA A 265 -19.08 -3.26 -29.08
CA ALA A 265 -20.50 -3.06 -29.38
C ALA A 265 -20.80 -3.30 -30.87
N VAL A 266 -19.92 -2.85 -31.78
CA VAL A 266 -20.06 -3.11 -33.23
C VAL A 266 -19.96 -4.60 -33.52
N VAL A 267 -18.99 -5.31 -32.94
CA VAL A 267 -18.86 -6.78 -33.10
C VAL A 267 -20.10 -7.50 -32.57
N MET A 268 -20.63 -7.08 -31.41
CA MET A 268 -21.86 -7.66 -30.86
C MET A 268 -23.05 -7.45 -31.81
N VAL A 269 -23.24 -6.24 -32.34
CA VAL A 269 -24.33 -5.94 -33.30
C VAL A 269 -24.20 -6.81 -34.56
N ALA A 270 -23.01 -6.94 -35.11
CA ALA A 270 -22.75 -7.79 -36.28
C ALA A 270 -23.04 -9.27 -35.99
N ALA A 271 -22.58 -9.77 -34.83
CA ALA A 271 -22.81 -11.14 -34.40
C ALA A 271 -24.30 -11.44 -34.19
N PHE A 272 -25.03 -10.58 -33.49
CA PHE A 272 -26.49 -10.74 -33.36
C PHE A 272 -27.22 -10.65 -34.70
N SER A 273 -26.78 -9.78 -35.62
CA SER A 273 -27.34 -9.75 -36.99
C SER A 273 -27.13 -11.07 -37.73
N LYS A 274 -25.97 -11.72 -37.53
CA LYS A 274 -25.70 -13.06 -38.09
C LYS A 274 -26.61 -14.12 -37.48
N VAL A 275 -26.82 -14.09 -36.15
CA VAL A 275 -27.74 -15.00 -35.45
C VAL A 275 -29.19 -14.84 -35.94
N VAL A 276 -29.64 -13.61 -36.18
CA VAL A 276 -30.98 -13.34 -36.77
C VAL A 276 -31.09 -13.92 -38.19
N SER A 277 -30.00 -13.90 -38.95
CA SER A 277 -29.95 -14.46 -40.30
C SER A 277 -29.86 -15.99 -40.30
N GLU A 278 -29.37 -16.59 -39.22
CA GLU A 278 -29.20 -18.03 -39.04
C GLU A 278 -29.85 -18.55 -37.75
N PRO A 279 -31.20 -18.51 -37.60
CA PRO A 279 -31.87 -18.79 -36.33
C PRO A 279 -31.64 -20.20 -35.77
N HIS A 280 -31.23 -21.14 -36.62
CA HIS A 280 -30.98 -22.54 -36.24
C HIS A 280 -29.91 -22.69 -35.14
N VAL A 281 -28.92 -21.80 -35.07
CA VAL A 281 -27.83 -21.87 -34.09
C VAL A 281 -28.32 -21.86 -32.63
N ILE A 282 -29.43 -21.14 -32.37
CA ILE A 282 -30.06 -21.10 -31.03
C ILE A 282 -30.74 -22.45 -30.73
N GLY A 283 -31.46 -22.99 -31.72
CA GLY A 283 -32.15 -24.27 -31.61
C GLY A 283 -31.18 -25.43 -31.43
N ASP A 284 -30.05 -25.41 -32.13
CA ASP A 284 -29.00 -26.43 -32.04
C ASP A 284 -28.31 -26.39 -30.68
N TRP A 285 -27.94 -25.21 -30.21
CA TRP A 285 -27.42 -25.03 -28.86
C TRP A 285 -28.40 -25.51 -27.79
N HIS A 286 -29.68 -25.14 -27.89
CA HIS A 286 -30.69 -25.56 -26.92
C HIS A 286 -30.88 -27.10 -26.92
N ARG A 287 -30.89 -27.74 -28.09
CA ARG A 287 -30.94 -29.20 -28.21
C ARG A 287 -29.71 -29.86 -27.60
N LEU A 288 -28.52 -29.33 -27.86
CA LEU A 288 -27.25 -29.81 -27.30
C LEU A 288 -27.27 -29.70 -25.77
N LEU A 289 -27.72 -28.56 -25.24
CA LEU A 289 -27.79 -28.30 -23.80
C LEU A 289 -28.72 -29.28 -23.09
N ILE A 290 -29.92 -29.52 -23.63
CA ILE A 290 -30.87 -30.49 -23.07
C ILE A 290 -30.34 -31.92 -23.20
N ALA A 291 -29.71 -32.27 -24.31
CA ALA A 291 -29.16 -33.61 -24.52
C ALA A 291 -28.05 -33.94 -23.52
N GLN A 292 -27.16 -32.98 -23.21
CA GLN A 292 -26.07 -33.15 -22.26
C GLN A 292 -26.52 -33.00 -20.80
N HIS A 293 -27.49 -32.12 -20.52
CA HIS A 293 -27.97 -31.83 -19.18
C HIS A 293 -29.52 -31.81 -19.11
N PRO A 294 -30.17 -32.99 -19.12
CA PRO A 294 -31.64 -33.09 -19.14
C PRO A 294 -32.32 -32.52 -17.89
N ASN A 295 -31.61 -32.50 -16.76
CA ASN A 295 -32.13 -32.01 -15.48
C ASN A 295 -31.65 -30.56 -15.23
N PRO A 296 -32.56 -29.56 -15.20
CA PRO A 296 -32.20 -28.16 -14.95
C PRO A 296 -31.48 -27.92 -13.62
N PHE A 297 -31.78 -28.69 -12.58
CA PHE A 297 -31.10 -28.56 -11.29
C PHE A 297 -29.65 -29.04 -11.36
N LEU A 298 -29.38 -30.11 -12.12
CA LEU A 298 -28.01 -30.58 -12.36
C LEU A 298 -27.25 -29.62 -13.27
N LEU A 299 -27.92 -28.97 -14.23
CA LEU A 299 -27.32 -27.92 -15.06
C LEU A 299 -26.85 -26.73 -14.21
N VAL A 300 -27.70 -26.24 -13.31
CA VAL A 300 -27.34 -25.16 -12.38
C VAL A 300 -26.23 -25.63 -11.42
N GLY A 301 -26.30 -26.86 -10.92
CA GLY A 301 -25.25 -27.46 -10.10
C GLY A 301 -23.90 -27.50 -10.83
N PHE A 302 -23.89 -27.93 -12.09
CA PHE A 302 -22.69 -27.95 -12.92
C PHE A 302 -22.15 -26.54 -13.18
N ALA A 303 -23.03 -25.59 -13.50
CA ALA A 303 -22.65 -24.19 -13.68
C ALA A 303 -22.00 -23.60 -12.41
N LEU A 304 -22.51 -23.94 -11.22
CA LEU A 304 -21.92 -23.53 -9.93
C LEU A 304 -20.55 -24.19 -9.66
N ILE A 305 -20.35 -25.43 -10.12
CA ILE A 305 -19.07 -26.15 -9.99
C ILE A 305 -18.02 -25.58 -10.95
N VAL A 306 -18.41 -25.23 -12.18
CA VAL A 306 -17.48 -24.69 -13.20
C VAL A 306 -17.24 -23.20 -13.04
N PHE A 307 -18.15 -22.49 -12.38
CA PHE A 307 -18.07 -21.06 -12.13
C PHE A 307 -16.70 -20.54 -11.61
N PRO A 308 -15.97 -21.22 -10.69
CA PRO A 308 -14.65 -20.77 -10.25
C PRO A 308 -13.67 -20.54 -11.41
N LYS A 309 -13.75 -21.32 -12.50
CA LYS A 309 -12.95 -21.10 -13.73
C LYS A 309 -13.26 -19.78 -14.43
N LEU A 310 -14.40 -19.17 -14.15
CA LEU A 310 -14.87 -17.92 -14.75
C LEU A 310 -14.68 -16.71 -13.84
N ALA A 311 -14.18 -16.93 -12.61
CA ALA A 311 -13.99 -15.87 -11.62
C ALA A 311 -12.96 -14.80 -12.04
N LEU A 312 -12.28 -14.99 -13.17
CA LEU A 312 -11.38 -14.00 -13.80
C LEU A 312 -12.06 -12.64 -14.08
N GLY A 313 -13.38 -12.63 -14.26
CA GLY A 313 -14.16 -11.43 -14.58
C GLY A 313 -14.40 -10.44 -13.43
N MET A 314 -13.74 -10.57 -12.27
CA MET A 314 -14.01 -9.75 -11.07
C MET A 314 -12.81 -8.92 -10.56
N SER A 315 -11.64 -8.96 -11.22
CA SER A 315 -10.40 -8.31 -10.74
C SER A 315 -10.51 -6.80 -10.49
N GLY A 316 -11.21 -6.07 -11.38
CA GLY A 316 -11.25 -4.61 -11.35
C GLY A 316 -11.90 -3.96 -10.12
N PHE A 317 -12.53 -4.72 -9.21
CA PHE A 317 -13.16 -4.18 -8.01
C PHE A 317 -12.15 -3.71 -6.95
N GLU A 318 -11.10 -4.49 -6.69
CA GLU A 318 -10.06 -4.12 -5.69
C GLU A 318 -9.28 -2.90 -6.20
N THR A 319 -8.84 -2.95 -7.46
CA THR A 319 -8.24 -1.80 -8.17
C THR A 319 -9.17 -0.57 -8.12
N GLY A 320 -10.47 -0.78 -8.32
CA GLY A 320 -11.51 0.24 -8.26
C GLY A 320 -11.57 1.01 -6.94
N VAL A 321 -11.45 0.31 -5.82
CA VAL A 321 -11.40 0.94 -4.50
C VAL A 321 -10.02 1.53 -4.20
N ALA A 322 -8.94 0.90 -4.65
CA ALA A 322 -7.58 1.41 -4.45
C ALA A 322 -7.35 2.80 -5.07
N VAL A 323 -7.95 3.06 -6.24
CA VAL A 323 -7.83 4.36 -6.93
C VAL A 323 -8.88 5.40 -6.51
N MET A 324 -9.73 5.08 -5.54
CA MET A 324 -10.76 5.98 -5.02
C MET A 324 -10.24 7.39 -4.63
N PRO A 325 -9.02 7.57 -4.08
CA PRO A 325 -8.47 8.90 -3.79
C PRO A 325 -8.34 9.83 -5.01
N LEU A 326 -8.30 9.27 -6.24
CA LEU A 326 -8.26 10.05 -7.48
C LEU A 326 -9.63 10.66 -7.83
N ILE A 327 -10.71 10.23 -7.18
CA ILE A 327 -12.07 10.72 -7.43
C ILE A 327 -12.25 12.06 -6.72
N ARG A 328 -12.60 13.09 -7.50
CA ARG A 328 -12.97 14.41 -6.97
C ARG A 328 -14.20 14.31 -6.08
N GLY A 329 -14.06 14.78 -4.84
CA GLY A 329 -15.14 14.93 -3.88
C GLY A 329 -16.05 16.13 -4.17
N ASP A 330 -17.10 16.27 -3.36
CA ASP A 330 -17.94 17.48 -3.37
C ASP A 330 -17.16 18.66 -2.73
N GLU A 331 -17.56 19.91 -2.98
CA GLU A 331 -16.84 21.09 -2.45
C GLU A 331 -16.83 21.17 -0.92
N THR A 332 -17.82 20.52 -0.29
CA THR A 332 -17.95 20.42 1.17
C THR A 332 -17.27 19.19 1.77
N ASP A 333 -16.65 18.33 0.94
CA ASP A 333 -15.96 17.14 1.44
C ASP A 333 -14.70 17.56 2.24
N THR A 334 -14.53 16.94 3.40
CA THR A 334 -13.29 17.00 4.19
C THR A 334 -12.61 15.64 4.17
N GLU A 335 -11.32 15.56 4.49
CA GLU A 335 -10.61 14.26 4.48
C GLU A 335 -11.16 13.27 5.52
N ALA A 336 -11.76 13.78 6.60
CA ALA A 336 -12.47 12.97 7.60
C ALA A 336 -13.87 12.53 7.13
N HIS A 337 -14.53 13.31 6.26
CA HIS A 337 -15.90 13.06 5.80
C HIS A 337 -16.04 13.21 4.27
N PRO A 338 -15.44 12.31 3.47
CA PRO A 338 -15.40 12.42 2.01
C PRO A 338 -16.66 11.82 1.34
N HIS A 339 -17.84 12.37 1.61
CA HIS A 339 -19.12 11.83 1.16
C HIS A 339 -19.29 11.82 -0.36
N GLY A 340 -18.87 12.90 -1.05
CA GLY A 340 -18.87 13.01 -2.50
C GLY A 340 -17.96 11.99 -3.15
N ARG A 341 -16.74 11.81 -2.64
CA ARG A 341 -15.78 10.77 -3.08
C ARG A 341 -16.40 9.36 -2.99
N ILE A 342 -17.02 9.02 -1.85
CA ILE A 342 -17.70 7.72 -1.63
C ILE A 342 -18.83 7.53 -2.65
N ARG A 343 -19.63 8.57 -2.91
CA ARG A 343 -20.71 8.51 -3.91
C ARG A 343 -20.16 8.28 -5.32
N GLY A 344 -19.07 8.95 -5.67
CA GLY A 344 -18.36 8.78 -6.93
C GLY A 344 -17.82 7.36 -7.10
N ALA A 345 -17.18 6.80 -6.07
CA ALA A 345 -16.69 5.42 -6.08
C ALA A 345 -17.82 4.40 -6.28
N ARG A 346 -18.96 4.59 -5.61
CA ARG A 346 -20.13 3.72 -5.82
C ARG A 346 -20.67 3.80 -7.24
N ARG A 347 -20.71 5.00 -7.84
CA ARG A 347 -21.13 5.17 -9.25
C ARG A 347 -20.17 4.46 -10.19
N LEU A 348 -18.86 4.67 -10.01
CA LEU A 348 -17.80 3.97 -10.74
C LEU A 348 -18.01 2.45 -10.72
N LEU A 349 -18.08 1.84 -9.53
CA LEU A 349 -18.21 0.39 -9.39
C LEU A 349 -19.51 -0.14 -10.02
N THR A 350 -20.61 0.60 -9.86
CA THR A 350 -21.92 0.18 -10.38
C THR A 350 -21.96 0.25 -11.89
N THR A 351 -21.50 1.37 -12.47
CA THR A 351 -21.53 1.57 -13.91
C THR A 351 -20.59 0.58 -14.61
N ALA A 352 -19.38 0.36 -14.06
CA ALA A 352 -18.47 -0.65 -14.60
C ALA A 352 -19.09 -2.05 -14.56
N ALA A 353 -19.64 -2.46 -13.41
CA ALA A 353 -20.26 -3.78 -13.24
C ALA A 353 -21.42 -4.01 -14.21
N LEU A 354 -22.27 -3.00 -14.44
CA LEU A 354 -23.39 -3.10 -15.38
C LEU A 354 -22.93 -3.21 -16.83
N ILE A 355 -22.00 -2.36 -17.26
CA ILE A 355 -21.43 -2.40 -18.63
C ILE A 355 -20.83 -3.78 -18.88
N MET A 356 -19.99 -4.26 -17.96
CA MET A 356 -19.32 -5.56 -18.09
C MET A 356 -20.33 -6.71 -18.09
N SER A 357 -21.37 -6.66 -17.25
CA SER A 357 -22.41 -7.70 -17.22
C SER A 357 -23.15 -7.82 -18.56
N CYS A 358 -23.47 -6.68 -19.18
CA CYS A 358 -24.09 -6.66 -20.51
C CYS A 358 -23.17 -7.27 -21.57
N PHE A 359 -21.89 -6.87 -21.60
CA PHE A 359 -20.94 -7.40 -22.57
C PHE A 359 -20.61 -8.88 -22.34
N LEU A 360 -20.44 -9.32 -21.08
CA LEU A 360 -20.19 -10.72 -20.76
C LEU A 360 -21.34 -11.63 -21.19
N LEU A 361 -22.58 -11.23 -20.91
CA LEU A 361 -23.74 -12.02 -21.34
C LEU A 361 -23.84 -12.07 -22.86
N ALA A 362 -23.74 -10.91 -23.52
CA ALA A 362 -23.81 -10.82 -24.98
C ALA A 362 -22.72 -11.64 -25.66
N SER A 363 -21.47 -11.44 -25.25
CA SER A 363 -20.31 -12.15 -25.79
C SER A 363 -20.37 -13.65 -25.54
N SER A 364 -20.77 -14.09 -24.34
CA SER A 364 -20.90 -15.52 -24.02
C SER A 364 -21.97 -16.21 -24.87
N LEU A 365 -23.08 -15.53 -25.19
CA LEU A 365 -24.11 -16.09 -26.06
C LEU A 365 -23.61 -16.20 -27.52
N VAL A 366 -23.11 -15.11 -28.09
CA VAL A 366 -22.72 -15.11 -29.52
C VAL A 366 -21.51 -16.01 -29.79
N THR A 367 -20.58 -16.14 -28.85
CA THR A 367 -19.42 -17.03 -29.02
C THR A 367 -19.82 -18.50 -29.03
N VAL A 368 -20.72 -18.93 -28.15
CA VAL A 368 -21.26 -20.30 -28.15
C VAL A 368 -22.11 -20.60 -29.38
N TRP A 369 -22.87 -19.63 -29.87
CA TRP A 369 -23.75 -19.83 -31.02
C TRP A 369 -23.02 -19.84 -32.36
N LEU A 370 -21.97 -19.02 -32.52
CA LEU A 370 -21.36 -18.76 -33.83
C LEU A 370 -19.98 -19.42 -34.02
N ILE A 371 -19.26 -19.75 -32.95
CA ILE A 371 -17.90 -20.29 -33.06
C ILE A 371 -17.94 -21.82 -32.86
N PRO A 372 -17.40 -22.61 -33.79
CA PRO A 372 -17.27 -24.06 -33.62
C PRO A 372 -16.38 -24.43 -32.41
N GLU A 373 -16.75 -25.46 -31.66
CA GLU A 373 -16.02 -25.91 -30.45
C GLU A 373 -14.53 -26.21 -30.70
N ARG A 374 -14.21 -26.78 -31.87
CA ARG A 374 -12.82 -27.10 -32.27
C ARG A 374 -11.92 -25.87 -32.37
N ASP A 375 -12.48 -24.70 -32.69
CA ASP A 375 -11.70 -23.48 -32.94
C ASP A 375 -11.28 -22.80 -31.62
N PHE A 376 -11.90 -23.18 -30.50
CA PHE A 376 -11.50 -22.75 -29.16
C PHE A 376 -10.31 -23.55 -28.60
N GLN A 377 -10.04 -24.75 -29.12
CA GLN A 377 -8.98 -25.63 -28.59
C GLN A 377 -7.60 -24.97 -28.69
N THR A 378 -6.64 -25.41 -27.86
CA THR A 378 -5.29 -24.85 -27.85
C THR A 378 -4.65 -24.87 -29.25
N GLY A 379 -4.25 -23.69 -29.74
CA GLY A 379 -3.72 -23.50 -31.10
C GLY A 379 -4.78 -23.24 -32.17
N GLY A 380 -6.07 -23.24 -31.82
CA GLY A 380 -7.17 -22.85 -32.69
C GLY A 380 -7.29 -21.33 -32.84
N PRO A 381 -7.90 -20.84 -33.95
CA PRO A 381 -7.93 -19.42 -34.30
C PRO A 381 -8.79 -18.56 -33.36
N ALA A 382 -9.65 -19.18 -32.53
CA ALA A 382 -10.46 -18.49 -31.52
C ALA A 382 -9.92 -18.65 -30.10
N ASN A 383 -8.86 -19.44 -29.87
CA ASN A 383 -8.29 -19.65 -28.54
C ASN A 383 -7.74 -18.35 -27.96
N GLY A 384 -8.24 -17.94 -26.78
CA GLY A 384 -7.87 -16.68 -26.13
C GLY A 384 -8.34 -15.39 -26.85
N ARG A 385 -8.95 -15.49 -28.04
CA ARG A 385 -9.29 -14.33 -28.88
C ARG A 385 -10.66 -14.43 -29.57
N ALA A 386 -11.64 -15.06 -28.92
CA ALA A 386 -12.94 -15.39 -29.50
C ALA A 386 -13.70 -14.21 -30.12
N LEU A 387 -13.64 -13.02 -29.50
CA LEU A 387 -14.29 -11.82 -30.05
C LEU A 387 -13.53 -11.23 -31.24
N ALA A 388 -12.19 -11.29 -31.22
CA ALA A 388 -11.39 -10.90 -32.38
C ALA A 388 -11.64 -11.84 -33.56
N TYR A 389 -11.74 -13.16 -33.31
CA TYR A 389 -12.13 -14.13 -34.32
C TYR A 389 -13.44 -13.74 -35.02
N LEU A 390 -14.50 -13.43 -34.24
CA LEU A 390 -15.77 -12.95 -34.81
C LEU A 390 -15.61 -11.60 -35.55
N ALA A 391 -14.76 -10.69 -35.07
CA ALA A 391 -14.51 -9.43 -35.76
C ALA A 391 -13.87 -9.64 -37.14
N HIS A 392 -12.91 -10.57 -37.25
CA HIS A 392 -12.27 -10.90 -38.53
C HIS A 392 -13.24 -11.62 -39.48
N GLU A 393 -14.00 -12.59 -38.98
CA GLU A 393 -14.95 -13.39 -39.78
C GLU A 393 -16.16 -12.57 -40.25
N LEU A 394 -16.75 -11.74 -39.37
CA LEU A 394 -18.02 -11.05 -39.67
C LEU A 394 -17.82 -9.68 -40.32
N LEU A 395 -16.72 -8.98 -40.01
CA LEU A 395 -16.48 -7.59 -40.42
C LEU A 395 -15.23 -7.44 -41.31
N GLY A 396 -14.51 -8.53 -41.56
CA GLY A 396 -13.36 -8.60 -42.44
C GLY A 396 -12.03 -8.23 -41.77
N LYS A 397 -10.94 -8.57 -42.45
CA LYS A 397 -9.56 -8.49 -41.92
C LYS A 397 -9.13 -7.10 -41.49
N ALA A 398 -9.56 -6.06 -42.21
CA ALA A 398 -9.21 -4.67 -41.87
C ALA A 398 -9.84 -4.24 -40.53
N PHE A 399 -11.14 -4.49 -40.36
CA PHE A 399 -11.83 -4.20 -39.10
C PHE A 399 -11.28 -5.07 -37.95
N GLY A 400 -11.11 -6.38 -38.19
CA GLY A 400 -10.53 -7.29 -37.21
C GLY A 400 -9.13 -6.85 -36.75
N THR A 401 -8.34 -6.22 -37.61
CA THR A 401 -7.03 -5.66 -37.25
C THR A 401 -7.13 -4.40 -36.40
N VAL A 402 -8.08 -3.52 -36.70
CA VAL A 402 -8.37 -2.36 -35.81
C VAL A 402 -8.84 -2.85 -34.44
N TYR A 403 -9.67 -3.89 -34.41
CA TYR A 403 -10.08 -4.55 -33.19
C TYR A 403 -8.88 -5.13 -32.43
N ASP A 404 -8.01 -5.90 -33.08
CA ASP A 404 -6.78 -6.43 -32.47
C ASP A 404 -5.91 -5.33 -31.87
N VAL A 405 -5.66 -4.23 -32.59
CA VAL A 405 -4.88 -3.09 -32.06
C VAL A 405 -5.55 -2.48 -30.81
N SER A 406 -6.87 -2.35 -30.82
CA SER A 406 -7.60 -1.87 -29.64
C SER A 406 -7.50 -2.84 -28.47
N THR A 407 -7.55 -4.15 -28.73
CA THR A 407 -7.44 -5.20 -27.70
C THR A 407 -6.03 -5.24 -27.10
N ILE A 408 -5.00 -5.21 -27.96
CA ILE A 408 -3.58 -5.15 -27.56
C ILE A 408 -3.32 -3.94 -26.66
N THR A 409 -3.80 -2.77 -27.06
CA THR A 409 -3.55 -1.53 -26.32
C THR A 409 -4.28 -1.48 -24.98
N ILE A 410 -5.53 -1.96 -24.89
CA ILE A 410 -6.24 -2.01 -23.60
C ILE A 410 -5.63 -3.06 -22.66
N LEU A 411 -5.22 -4.24 -23.16
CA LEU A 411 -4.55 -5.28 -22.37
C LEU A 411 -3.19 -4.80 -21.86
N TRP A 412 -2.36 -4.21 -22.74
CA TRP A 412 -1.08 -3.65 -22.32
C TRP A 412 -1.26 -2.58 -21.24
N PHE A 413 -2.32 -1.76 -21.35
CA PHE A 413 -2.64 -0.74 -20.35
C PHE A 413 -3.28 -1.33 -19.06
N ALA A 414 -3.94 -2.49 -19.12
CA ALA A 414 -4.35 -3.24 -17.93
C ALA A 414 -3.12 -3.61 -17.08
N GLY A 415 -2.03 -4.03 -17.72
CA GLY A 415 -0.73 -4.23 -17.05
C GLY A 415 -0.20 -2.95 -16.37
N ALA A 416 -0.40 -1.78 -16.98
CA ALA A 416 -0.08 -0.50 -16.35
C ALA A 416 -0.93 -0.20 -15.10
N SER A 417 -2.21 -0.54 -15.14
CA SER A 417 -3.09 -0.43 -13.96
C SER A 417 -2.59 -1.33 -12.81
N ALA A 418 -2.19 -2.57 -13.12
CA ALA A 418 -1.66 -3.49 -12.13
C ALA A 418 -0.31 -3.04 -11.53
N MET A 419 0.61 -2.52 -12.35
CA MET A 419 1.86 -1.91 -11.89
C MET A 419 1.57 -0.74 -10.93
N ALA A 420 0.63 0.15 -11.29
CA ALA A 420 0.23 1.25 -10.42
C ALA A 420 -0.38 0.77 -9.09
N GLY A 421 -1.17 -0.30 -9.11
CA GLY A 421 -1.70 -0.95 -7.91
C GLY A 421 -0.60 -1.43 -6.96
N LEU A 422 0.42 -2.13 -7.47
CA LEU A 422 1.57 -2.58 -6.68
C LEU A 422 2.40 -1.44 -6.12
N LEU A 423 2.66 -0.42 -6.95
CA LEU A 423 3.40 0.79 -6.55
C LEU A 423 2.65 1.61 -5.49
N ASN A 424 1.33 1.43 -5.36
CA ASN A 424 0.54 2.03 -4.28
C ASN A 424 0.54 1.15 -3.02
N LEU A 425 0.31 -0.16 -3.16
CA LEU A 425 0.16 -1.07 -2.02
C LEU A 425 1.49 -1.33 -1.29
N VAL A 426 2.55 -1.67 -2.03
CA VAL A 426 3.81 -2.11 -1.40
C VAL A 426 4.46 -1.01 -0.57
N PRO A 427 4.64 0.23 -1.06
CA PRO A 427 5.23 1.31 -0.25
C PRO A 427 4.36 1.75 0.94
N ARG A 428 3.05 1.47 0.91
CA ARG A 428 2.11 1.85 1.97
C ARG A 428 2.15 0.90 3.15
N TYR A 429 2.22 -0.41 2.90
CA TYR A 429 2.20 -1.43 3.97
C TYR A 429 3.61 -1.87 4.39
N LEU A 430 4.48 -2.21 3.44
CA LEU A 430 5.77 -2.87 3.73
C LEU A 430 6.72 -1.98 4.55
N PRO A 431 6.94 -0.69 4.21
CA PRO A 431 7.71 0.23 5.03
C PRO A 431 7.03 0.62 6.35
N ARG A 432 5.69 0.77 6.36
CA ARG A 432 4.92 1.14 7.56
C ARG A 432 5.07 0.11 8.67
N TYR A 433 5.31 -1.16 8.37
CA TYR A 433 5.57 -2.16 9.42
C TYR A 433 7.04 -2.30 9.83
N GLY A 434 7.94 -1.46 9.29
CA GLY A 434 9.38 -1.63 9.43
C GLY A 434 9.92 -2.88 8.74
N MET A 435 9.14 -3.43 7.80
CA MET A 435 9.39 -4.73 7.16
C MET A 435 10.14 -4.58 5.83
N ALA A 436 10.23 -3.40 5.23
CA ALA A 436 10.96 -3.25 3.96
C ALA A 436 12.20 -2.34 4.08
N PRO A 437 13.22 -2.57 3.23
CA PRO A 437 14.33 -1.63 3.07
C PRO A 437 13.83 -0.23 2.67
N ARG A 438 14.50 0.84 3.11
CA ARG A 438 14.06 2.23 2.81
C ARG A 438 13.92 2.52 1.31
N TRP A 439 14.67 1.82 0.45
CA TRP A 439 14.59 1.99 -1.00
C TRP A 439 13.25 1.54 -1.59
N THR A 440 12.45 0.70 -0.91
CA THR A 440 11.13 0.28 -1.42
C THR A 440 10.11 1.42 -1.39
N ARG A 441 10.42 2.53 -0.71
CA ARG A 441 9.67 3.79 -0.82
C ARG A 441 9.92 4.49 -2.18
N ALA A 442 11.00 4.17 -2.88
CA ALA A 442 11.29 4.73 -4.20
C ALA A 442 10.59 3.94 -5.30
N VAL A 443 9.94 4.65 -6.22
CA VAL A 443 9.15 4.05 -7.32
C VAL A 443 10.05 3.30 -8.31
N ARG A 444 11.13 3.93 -8.80
CA ARG A 444 11.96 3.37 -9.89
C ARG A 444 12.60 2.01 -9.57
N PRO A 445 13.22 1.80 -8.39
CA PRO A 445 13.76 0.49 -8.04
C PRO A 445 12.67 -0.59 -7.94
N LEU A 446 11.49 -0.20 -7.43
CA LEU A 446 10.37 -1.12 -7.27
C LEU A 446 9.80 -1.56 -8.63
N VAL A 447 9.72 -0.64 -9.60
CA VAL A 447 9.38 -0.97 -11.01
C VAL A 447 10.34 -2.01 -11.58
N LEU A 448 11.66 -1.84 -11.38
CA LEU A 448 12.66 -2.78 -11.89
C LEU A 448 12.50 -4.19 -11.28
N VAL A 449 12.19 -4.25 -9.98
CA VAL A 449 11.92 -5.53 -9.29
C VAL A 449 10.68 -6.20 -9.87
N PHE A 450 9.58 -5.47 -10.02
CA PHE A 450 8.34 -6.02 -10.56
C PHE A 450 8.47 -6.45 -12.02
N VAL A 451 9.16 -5.69 -12.87
CA VAL A 451 9.45 -6.08 -14.25
C VAL A 451 10.33 -7.32 -14.29
N GLY A 452 11.36 -7.40 -13.43
CA GLY A 452 12.21 -8.59 -13.32
C GLY A 452 11.45 -9.85 -12.89
N ILE A 453 10.55 -9.73 -11.92
CA ILE A 453 9.67 -10.84 -11.52
C ILE A 453 8.70 -11.18 -12.66
N GLY A 454 8.16 -10.17 -13.35
CA GLY A 454 7.30 -10.36 -14.51
C GLY A 454 8.00 -11.16 -15.62
N PHE A 455 9.25 -10.84 -15.93
CA PHE A 455 10.04 -11.60 -16.91
C PHE A 455 10.24 -13.05 -16.49
N LEU A 456 10.56 -13.30 -15.21
CA LEU A 456 10.71 -14.64 -14.66
C LEU A 456 9.41 -15.45 -14.81
N ILE A 457 8.28 -14.86 -14.44
CA ILE A 457 6.97 -15.51 -14.54
C ILE A 457 6.61 -15.77 -16.00
N THR A 458 6.75 -14.78 -16.88
CA THR A 458 6.52 -14.96 -18.32
C THR A 458 7.35 -16.10 -18.88
N TRP A 459 8.62 -16.23 -18.47
CA TRP A 459 9.48 -17.34 -18.89
C TRP A 459 9.00 -18.69 -18.33
N VAL A 460 8.68 -18.78 -17.04
CA VAL A 460 8.19 -20.01 -16.38
C VAL A 460 6.87 -20.48 -16.97
N PHE A 461 5.97 -19.56 -17.32
CA PHE A 461 4.65 -19.84 -17.88
C PHE A 461 4.62 -19.84 -19.40
N ASP A 462 5.79 -19.77 -20.05
CA ASP A 462 5.90 -19.89 -21.51
C ASP A 462 5.02 -18.86 -22.26
N ALA A 463 4.92 -17.64 -21.71
CA ALA A 463 4.06 -16.57 -22.19
C ALA A 463 2.61 -17.01 -22.50
N SER A 464 2.06 -17.96 -21.74
CA SER A 464 0.73 -18.51 -21.96
C SER A 464 -0.31 -17.93 -20.99
N VAL A 465 -1.44 -17.50 -21.54
CA VAL A 465 -2.63 -17.08 -20.77
C VAL A 465 -3.24 -18.26 -20.03
N ASP A 466 -3.42 -19.40 -20.72
CA ASP A 466 -4.03 -20.61 -20.17
C ASP A 466 -3.28 -21.14 -18.95
N LYS A 467 -1.95 -21.14 -19.01
CA LYS A 467 -1.10 -21.62 -17.90
C LYS A 467 -1.13 -20.65 -16.70
N GLN A 468 -1.40 -19.36 -16.91
CA GLN A 468 -1.42 -18.33 -15.86
C GLN A 468 -2.81 -18.10 -15.24
N GLY A 469 -3.89 -18.45 -15.95
CA GLY A 469 -5.26 -18.12 -15.55
C GLY A 469 -5.66 -18.61 -14.15
N GLY A 470 -5.15 -19.77 -13.70
CA GLY A 470 -5.39 -20.29 -12.34
C GLY A 470 -4.73 -19.45 -11.24
N ALA A 471 -3.55 -18.88 -11.51
CA ALA A 471 -2.84 -18.01 -10.58
C ALA A 471 -3.57 -16.70 -10.36
N TYR A 472 -4.01 -16.09 -11.46
CA TYR A 472 -4.82 -14.88 -11.46
C TYR A 472 -6.15 -15.09 -10.72
N ALA A 473 -6.92 -16.14 -11.07
CA ALA A 473 -8.19 -16.42 -10.42
C ALA A 473 -8.04 -16.60 -8.89
N THR A 474 -6.97 -17.25 -8.45
CA THR A 474 -6.68 -17.44 -7.02
C THR A 474 -6.40 -16.11 -6.32
N GLY A 475 -5.59 -15.24 -6.91
CA GLY A 475 -5.26 -13.92 -6.36
C GLY A 475 -6.51 -13.06 -6.17
N VAL A 476 -7.27 -12.84 -7.24
CA VAL A 476 -8.52 -12.06 -7.22
C VAL A 476 -9.51 -12.61 -6.19
N LEU A 477 -9.73 -13.92 -6.18
CA LEU A 477 -10.77 -14.53 -5.37
C LEU A 477 -10.46 -14.48 -3.87
N VAL A 478 -9.18 -14.58 -3.48
CA VAL A 478 -8.76 -14.38 -2.10
C VAL A 478 -8.97 -12.94 -1.65
N LEU A 479 -8.68 -11.94 -2.50
CA LEU A 479 -8.91 -10.52 -2.19
C LEU A 479 -10.41 -10.20 -2.05
N ILE A 480 -11.26 -10.73 -2.93
CA ILE A 480 -12.71 -10.56 -2.81
C ILE A 480 -13.25 -11.26 -1.54
N THR A 481 -12.69 -12.43 -1.21
CA THR A 481 -13.06 -13.16 0.01
C THR A 481 -12.63 -12.39 1.26
N SER A 482 -11.44 -11.81 1.27
CA SER A 482 -10.97 -10.95 2.37
C SER A 482 -11.84 -9.70 2.49
N ALA A 483 -12.23 -9.05 1.39
CA ALA A 483 -13.17 -7.94 1.38
C ALA A 483 -14.55 -8.31 1.95
N SER A 484 -15.09 -9.46 1.55
CA SER A 484 -16.38 -9.96 2.01
C SER A 484 -16.35 -10.25 3.51
N LEU A 485 -15.29 -10.91 3.99
CA LEU A 485 -15.06 -11.19 5.40
C LEU A 485 -14.91 -9.90 6.22
N ALA A 486 -14.12 -8.94 5.73
CA ALA A 486 -13.92 -7.65 6.38
C ALA A 486 -15.25 -6.90 6.59
N VAL A 487 -16.09 -6.87 5.55
CA VAL A 487 -17.41 -6.22 5.60
C VAL A 487 -18.35 -6.95 6.58
N THR A 488 -18.34 -8.28 6.60
CA THR A 488 -19.14 -9.08 7.54
C THR A 488 -18.71 -8.83 8.98
N LEU A 489 -17.41 -8.88 9.27
CA LEU A 489 -16.86 -8.62 10.61
C LEU A 489 -17.15 -7.19 11.09
N SER A 490 -17.02 -6.20 10.20
CA SER A 490 -17.42 -4.81 10.51
C SER A 490 -18.90 -4.71 10.86
N GLY A 491 -19.75 -5.43 10.13
CA GLY A 491 -21.18 -5.52 10.43
C GLY A 491 -21.49 -6.15 11.79
N MET A 492 -20.74 -7.19 12.17
CA MET A 492 -20.87 -7.88 13.46
C MET A 492 -20.51 -6.97 14.63
N ARG A 493 -19.38 -6.24 14.56
CA ARG A 493 -18.99 -5.31 15.63
C ARG A 493 -20.01 -4.19 15.83
N ARG A 494 -20.45 -3.55 14.74
CA ARG A 494 -21.46 -2.47 14.83
C ARG A 494 -22.83 -2.94 15.34
N ARG A 495 -23.16 -4.22 15.15
CA ARG A 495 -24.35 -4.85 15.75
C ARG A 495 -24.18 -5.01 17.26
N ALA A 496 -23.00 -5.45 17.72
CA ALA A 496 -22.71 -5.51 19.15
C ALA A 496 -22.86 -4.12 19.81
N ASP A 497 -22.56 -3.05 19.07
CA ASP A 497 -22.75 -1.65 19.49
C ASP A 497 -24.20 -1.12 19.34
N GLY A 498 -25.18 -1.97 19.06
CA GLY A 498 -26.60 -1.62 19.01
C GLY A 498 -27.08 -0.86 17.76
N ARG A 499 -26.23 -0.69 16.73
CA ARG A 499 -26.55 0.11 15.52
C ARG A 499 -26.58 -0.77 14.25
N ARG A 500 -27.73 -1.45 13.98
CA ARG A 500 -28.32 -1.86 12.65
C ARG A 500 -29.01 -3.25 12.61
N SER A 501 -29.81 -3.43 11.54
CA SER A 501 -30.66 -4.59 11.18
C SER A 501 -29.92 -5.92 10.93
N THR A 502 -30.40 -7.00 11.58
CA THR A 502 -29.96 -8.40 11.44
C THR A 502 -29.92 -8.90 10.00
N LYS A 503 -30.85 -8.42 9.15
CA LYS A 503 -31.00 -8.89 7.76
C LYS A 503 -29.78 -8.58 6.88
N ARG A 504 -29.16 -7.41 7.07
CA ARG A 504 -27.97 -7.02 6.29
C ARG A 504 -26.75 -7.84 6.68
N LEU A 505 -26.61 -8.18 7.96
CA LEU A 505 -25.54 -9.04 8.44
C LEU A 505 -25.67 -10.45 7.86
N LEU A 506 -26.88 -11.02 7.87
CA LEU A 506 -27.17 -12.31 7.23
C LEU A 506 -26.85 -12.29 5.73
N GLY A 507 -27.21 -11.20 5.04
CA GLY A 507 -26.86 -11.03 3.62
C GLY A 507 -25.36 -11.04 3.36
N PHE A 508 -24.57 -10.24 4.09
CA PHE A 508 -23.11 -10.23 3.94
C PHE A 508 -22.45 -11.54 4.41
N GLY A 509 -23.00 -12.18 5.45
CA GLY A 509 -22.56 -13.49 5.91
C GLY A 509 -22.76 -14.57 4.84
N LEU A 510 -23.91 -14.56 4.15
CA LEU A 510 -24.16 -15.47 3.03
C LEU A 510 -23.19 -15.21 1.86
N ILE A 511 -22.99 -13.94 1.48
CA ILE A 511 -22.02 -13.57 0.43
C ILE A 511 -20.62 -14.05 0.79
N THR A 512 -20.20 -13.87 2.04
CA THR A 512 -18.90 -14.32 2.55
C THR A 512 -18.78 -15.84 2.48
N ALA A 513 -19.83 -16.59 2.88
CA ALA A 513 -19.84 -18.04 2.78
C ALA A 513 -19.70 -18.53 1.33
N VAL A 514 -20.38 -17.87 0.38
CA VAL A 514 -20.26 -18.16 -1.05
C VAL A 514 -18.83 -17.92 -1.54
N PHE A 515 -18.22 -16.78 -1.24
CA PHE A 515 -16.84 -16.50 -1.67
C PHE A 515 -15.79 -17.39 -1.01
N ILE A 516 -15.98 -17.78 0.26
CA ILE A 516 -15.14 -18.78 0.92
C ILE A 516 -15.25 -20.12 0.20
N TYR A 517 -16.48 -20.59 -0.07
CA TYR A 517 -16.70 -21.83 -0.82
C TYR A 517 -16.04 -21.78 -2.19
N THR A 518 -16.25 -20.70 -2.96
CA THR A 518 -15.64 -20.54 -4.29
C THR A 518 -14.12 -20.54 -4.19
N THR A 519 -13.54 -19.86 -3.19
CA THR A 519 -12.08 -19.83 -2.99
C THR A 519 -11.52 -21.23 -2.73
N ILE A 520 -12.18 -21.98 -1.84
CA ILE A 520 -11.79 -23.35 -1.52
C ILE A 520 -11.91 -24.24 -2.76
N ALA A 521 -13.02 -24.16 -3.49
CA ALA A 521 -13.24 -24.91 -4.72
C ALA A 521 -12.16 -24.59 -5.78
N ASN A 522 -11.85 -23.31 -5.97
CA ASN A 522 -10.81 -22.87 -6.89
C ASN A 522 -9.42 -23.40 -6.49
N VAL A 523 -9.08 -23.38 -5.19
CA VAL A 523 -7.79 -23.90 -4.70
C VAL A 523 -7.65 -25.40 -4.97
N PHE A 524 -8.72 -26.18 -4.83
CA PHE A 524 -8.69 -27.60 -5.17
C PHE A 524 -8.62 -27.87 -6.67
N GLU A 525 -9.28 -27.04 -7.48
CA GLU A 525 -9.31 -27.22 -8.93
C GLU A 525 -8.05 -26.69 -9.64
N ARG A 526 -7.44 -25.63 -9.09
CA ARG A 526 -6.25 -24.93 -9.63
C ARG A 526 -5.21 -24.69 -8.52
N PRO A 527 -4.53 -25.74 -8.03
CA PRO A 527 -3.55 -25.61 -6.95
C PRO A 527 -2.35 -24.72 -7.34
N ASP A 528 -2.07 -24.58 -8.64
CA ASP A 528 -0.98 -23.78 -9.19
C ASP A 528 -0.99 -22.34 -8.64
N GLY A 529 -2.19 -21.74 -8.51
CA GLY A 529 -2.31 -20.38 -8.00
C GLY A 529 -1.96 -20.26 -6.52
N LEU A 530 -2.30 -21.26 -5.71
CA LEU A 530 -1.91 -21.30 -4.30
C LEU A 530 -0.38 -21.48 -4.15
N ILE A 531 0.24 -22.28 -5.01
CA ILE A 531 1.70 -22.51 -4.99
C ILE A 531 2.42 -21.18 -5.24
N ILE A 532 2.05 -20.45 -6.30
CA ILE A 532 2.67 -19.17 -6.65
C ILE A 532 2.46 -18.15 -5.53
N ALA A 533 1.23 -18.04 -5.01
CA ALA A 533 0.94 -17.15 -3.90
C ALA A 533 1.77 -17.49 -2.65
N SER A 534 1.94 -18.78 -2.35
CA SER A 534 2.78 -19.23 -1.23
C SER A 534 4.24 -18.83 -1.41
N ILE A 535 4.79 -18.91 -2.62
CA ILE A 535 6.14 -18.44 -2.93
C ILE A 535 6.25 -16.93 -2.68
N PHE A 536 5.31 -16.13 -3.17
CA PHE A 536 5.30 -14.69 -2.91
C PHE A 536 5.21 -14.38 -1.41
N ILE A 537 4.33 -15.06 -0.68
CA ILE A 537 4.18 -14.91 0.77
C ILE A 537 5.50 -15.24 1.46
N VAL A 538 6.12 -16.38 1.16
CA VAL A 538 7.40 -16.79 1.77
C VAL A 538 8.50 -15.79 1.46
N VAL A 539 8.62 -15.32 0.20
CA VAL A 539 9.62 -14.31 -0.19
C VAL A 539 9.38 -13.00 0.54
N ILE A 540 8.14 -12.50 0.56
CA ILE A 540 7.78 -11.26 1.25
C ILE A 540 8.06 -11.39 2.75
N VAL A 541 7.65 -12.48 3.40
CA VAL A 541 7.89 -12.72 4.83
C VAL A 541 9.38 -12.83 5.12
N THR A 542 10.15 -13.53 4.28
CA THR A 542 11.60 -13.70 4.44
C THR A 542 12.33 -12.38 4.31
N VAL A 543 12.07 -11.63 3.22
CA VAL A 543 12.63 -10.28 3.03
C VAL A 543 12.20 -9.36 4.17
N SER A 544 10.95 -9.50 4.62
CA SER A 544 10.41 -8.72 5.74
C SER A 544 11.15 -8.97 7.04
N PHE A 545 11.41 -10.24 7.34
CA PHE A 545 12.13 -10.67 8.52
C PHE A 545 13.61 -10.25 8.49
N ILE A 546 14.29 -10.42 7.35
CA ILE A 546 15.68 -9.99 7.16
C ILE A 546 15.79 -8.47 7.33
N SER A 547 14.93 -7.71 6.65
CA SER A 547 14.91 -6.25 6.76
C SER A 547 14.61 -5.80 8.19
N ARG A 548 13.64 -6.43 8.86
CA ARG A 548 13.31 -6.13 10.25
C ARG A 548 14.49 -6.40 11.19
N SER A 549 15.21 -7.49 10.98
CA SER A 549 16.37 -7.88 11.80
C SER A 549 17.51 -6.89 11.68
N VAL A 550 17.87 -6.48 10.45
CA VAL A 550 18.91 -5.47 10.20
C VAL A 550 18.52 -4.12 10.80
N ARG A 551 17.25 -3.72 10.63
CA ARG A 551 16.74 -2.42 11.09
C ARG A 551 16.38 -2.38 12.57
N ALA A 552 16.45 -3.50 13.30
CA ALA A 552 16.12 -3.53 14.72
C ALA A 552 17.08 -2.65 15.55
N PHE A 553 18.29 -2.41 15.03
CA PHE A 553 19.35 -1.64 15.66
C PHE A 553 19.45 -0.18 15.17
N GLU A 554 18.62 0.25 14.20
CA GLU A 554 18.60 1.66 13.76
C GLU A 554 17.80 2.52 14.76
N LEU A 555 18.30 3.71 15.11
CA LEU A 555 17.54 4.70 15.90
C LEU A 555 16.35 5.23 15.09
N ARG A 556 15.13 5.09 15.63
CA ARG A 556 13.87 5.38 14.90
C ARG A 556 13.16 6.66 15.28
N VAL A 557 13.56 7.30 16.38
CA VAL A 557 12.90 8.49 16.89
C VAL A 557 13.40 9.71 16.12
N THR A 558 12.47 10.45 15.50
CA THR A 558 12.77 11.65 14.70
C THR A 558 12.77 12.93 15.52
N GLU A 559 11.92 13.00 16.54
CA GLU A 559 11.78 14.15 17.44
C GLU A 559 11.53 13.65 18.86
N VAL A 560 12.09 14.32 19.86
CA VAL A 560 11.82 14.07 21.29
C VAL A 560 11.17 15.31 21.88
N ARG A 561 9.95 15.18 22.40
CA ARG A 561 9.18 16.27 23.01
C ARG A 561 9.06 16.02 24.50
N ALA A 562 9.79 16.79 25.29
CA ALA A 562 9.72 16.73 26.74
C ALA A 562 8.79 17.83 27.28
N ASP A 563 7.88 17.44 28.17
CA ASP A 563 7.04 18.39 28.89
C ASP A 563 7.86 19.28 29.84
N ALA A 564 7.21 20.24 30.51
CA ALA A 564 7.90 21.16 31.40
C ALA A 564 8.57 20.43 32.59
N ALA A 565 7.87 19.47 33.19
CA ALA A 565 8.36 18.72 34.35
C ALA A 565 9.56 17.82 34.01
N ALA A 566 9.53 17.11 32.87
CA ALA A 566 10.64 16.30 32.39
C ALA A 566 11.89 17.15 32.13
N ARG A 567 11.73 18.32 31.50
CA ARG A 567 12.83 19.26 31.26
C ARG A 567 13.42 19.80 32.56
N GLU A 568 12.58 20.10 33.54
CA GLU A 568 13.02 20.54 34.87
C GLU A 568 13.80 19.44 35.61
N PHE A 569 13.28 18.21 35.64
CA PHE A 569 13.98 17.08 36.27
C PHE A 569 15.35 16.81 35.65
N ILE A 570 15.45 16.84 34.32
CA ILE A 570 16.71 16.65 33.60
C ILE A 570 17.68 17.80 33.91
N ALA A 571 17.21 19.05 33.88
CA ALA A 571 18.03 20.22 34.14
C ALA A 571 18.55 20.27 35.59
N ASP A 572 17.70 19.98 36.56
CA ASP A 572 18.04 19.90 37.98
C ASP A 572 19.12 18.87 38.26
N VAL A 573 18.93 17.65 37.75
CA VAL A 573 19.90 16.56 37.94
C VAL A 573 21.21 16.91 37.27
N ALA A 574 21.17 17.49 36.05
CA ALA A 574 22.37 17.94 35.36
C ALA A 574 23.10 19.08 36.11
N ALA A 575 22.36 20.01 36.73
CA ALA A 575 22.93 21.11 37.50
C ALA A 575 23.59 20.65 38.80
N THR A 576 22.94 19.74 39.53
CA THR A 576 23.50 19.10 40.74
C THR A 576 24.75 18.30 40.40
N SER A 577 24.72 17.57 39.29
CA SER A 577 25.86 16.77 38.81
C SER A 577 27.09 17.62 38.41
N ARG A 578 26.88 18.89 38.01
CA ARG A 578 27.99 19.83 37.77
C ARG A 578 28.57 20.45 39.05
N ARG A 579 27.81 20.47 40.15
CA ARG A 579 28.21 21.10 41.42
C ARG A 579 29.01 20.17 42.33
N ASP A 580 28.72 18.88 42.34
CA ASP A 580 29.38 17.88 43.20
C ASP A 580 30.67 17.27 42.62
N GLY A 581 31.24 17.90 41.58
CA GLY A 581 32.58 17.59 41.07
C GLY A 581 33.65 17.83 42.14
N SER A 582 33.89 16.80 42.94
CA SER A 582 34.82 16.78 44.04
C SER A 582 36.24 16.68 43.48
N GLY A 583 36.99 17.79 43.54
CA GLY A 583 38.47 17.84 43.57
C GLY A 583 39.24 17.45 42.30
N ASP A 584 38.79 16.46 41.54
CA ASP A 584 39.53 15.81 40.46
C ASP A 584 38.82 15.94 39.11
N GLY A 585 38.28 17.12 38.79
CA GLY A 585 37.99 17.55 37.40
C GLY A 585 36.99 16.74 36.56
N GLU A 586 36.41 15.63 37.04
CA GLU A 586 35.40 14.88 36.29
C GLU A 586 33.98 15.35 36.63
N PRO A 587 33.15 15.68 35.62
CA PRO A 587 31.74 16.02 35.84
C PRO A 587 30.98 14.80 36.38
N ALA A 588 30.11 14.97 37.37
CA ALA A 588 29.32 13.84 37.85
C ALA A 588 28.37 13.35 36.73
N ASP A 589 28.27 12.03 36.59
CA ASP A 589 27.48 11.40 35.54
C ASP A 589 25.98 11.57 35.80
N LEU A 590 25.21 11.87 34.76
CA LEU A 590 23.75 11.91 34.86
C LEU A 590 23.21 10.47 34.84
N ARG A 591 22.68 10.00 35.97
CA ARG A 591 22.31 8.59 36.19
C ARG A 591 20.82 8.34 35.99
N LEU A 592 20.47 7.48 35.04
CA LEU A 592 19.12 7.01 34.76
C LEU A 592 18.96 5.54 35.13
N VAL A 593 17.78 5.17 35.60
CA VAL A 593 17.42 3.80 35.99
C VAL A 593 16.27 3.32 35.11
N ALA A 594 16.48 2.25 34.34
CA ALA A 594 15.38 1.62 33.60
C ALA A 594 14.48 0.84 34.57
N ASN A 595 13.19 1.18 34.60
CA ASN A 595 12.18 0.48 35.39
C ASN A 595 11.07 -0.09 34.50
N GLU A 596 10.74 -1.36 34.72
CA GLU A 596 9.55 -2.00 34.15
C GLU A 596 8.48 -1.98 35.24
N PRO A 597 7.40 -1.19 35.09
CA PRO A 597 6.42 -1.01 36.16
C PRO A 597 5.61 -2.29 36.39
N ASP A 598 5.68 -2.83 37.61
CA ASP A 598 5.06 -4.11 37.97
C ASP A 598 3.83 -3.92 38.86
N THR A 599 3.99 -3.29 40.04
CA THR A 599 2.88 -2.94 40.95
C THR A 599 2.65 -1.42 41.03
N GLY A 600 3.66 -0.62 40.70
CA GLY A 600 3.63 0.84 40.78
C GLY A 600 3.60 1.39 42.22
N GLU A 601 3.88 0.53 43.21
CA GLU A 601 3.88 0.89 44.63
C GLU A 601 5.24 1.45 45.07
N ALA A 602 5.25 2.26 46.14
CA ALA A 602 6.47 2.83 46.71
C ALA A 602 7.52 1.78 47.14
N ALA A 603 7.12 0.52 47.37
CA ALA A 603 8.04 -0.58 47.68
C ALA A 603 8.89 -0.98 46.47
N GLU A 604 8.33 -0.92 45.26
CA GLU A 604 9.02 -1.27 44.01
C GLU A 604 10.20 -0.33 43.76
N TYR A 605 9.96 0.99 43.77
CA TYR A 605 10.99 2.00 43.55
C TYR A 605 12.10 1.96 44.61
N ARG A 606 11.74 1.78 45.89
CA ARG A 606 12.72 1.63 46.98
C ARG A 606 13.58 0.38 46.80
N GLY A 607 12.97 -0.74 46.40
CA GLY A 607 13.67 -1.98 46.13
C GLY A 607 14.66 -1.84 44.97
N LYS A 608 14.19 -1.29 43.85
CA LYS A 608 14.97 -1.06 42.62
C LYS A 608 16.14 -0.10 42.86
N GLU A 609 15.92 1.00 43.58
CA GLU A 609 16.97 1.93 43.99
C GLU A 609 18.03 1.24 44.85
N ALA A 610 17.62 0.51 45.89
CA ALA A 610 18.54 -0.15 46.80
C ALA A 610 19.38 -1.22 46.09
N GLN A 611 18.80 -1.94 45.13
CA GLN A 611 19.51 -2.91 44.30
C GLN A 611 20.57 -2.22 43.43
N ILE A 612 20.18 -1.24 42.61
CA ILE A 612 21.09 -0.58 41.68
C ILE A 612 22.21 0.17 42.40
N ARG A 613 21.90 0.82 43.54
CA ARG A 613 22.94 1.48 44.34
C ARG A 613 23.96 0.49 44.89
N ARG A 614 23.54 -0.72 45.29
CA ARG A 614 24.46 -1.79 45.72
C ARG A 614 25.28 -2.32 44.55
N ASP A 615 24.64 -2.68 43.45
CA ASP A 615 25.29 -3.40 42.35
C ASP A 615 26.26 -2.47 41.59
N ALA A 616 25.85 -1.23 41.33
CA ALA A 616 26.66 -0.23 40.63
C ALA A 616 27.47 0.70 41.56
N HIS A 617 27.49 0.42 42.88
CA HIS A 617 28.24 1.19 43.88
C HIS A 617 27.98 2.70 43.83
N ILE A 618 26.71 3.09 43.71
CA ILE A 618 26.30 4.50 43.55
C ILE A 618 26.22 5.20 44.92
N PRO A 619 26.91 6.33 45.13
CA PRO A 619 26.84 7.09 46.40
C PRO A 619 25.42 7.52 46.76
N ALA A 620 25.07 7.52 48.05
CA ALA A 620 23.71 7.81 48.51
C ALA A 620 23.22 9.24 48.20
N GLY A 621 24.14 10.19 47.99
CA GLY A 621 23.82 11.58 47.64
C GLY A 621 23.52 11.81 46.16
N ASP A 622 23.88 10.86 45.29
CA ASP A 622 23.72 11.03 43.84
C ASP A 622 22.24 10.88 43.45
N PRO A 623 21.66 11.87 42.76
CA PRO A 623 20.28 11.80 42.30
C PRO A 623 20.11 10.76 41.18
N LEU A 624 19.04 9.96 41.26
CA LEU A 624 18.67 8.97 40.26
C LEU A 624 17.37 9.38 39.57
N LEU A 625 17.33 9.23 38.25
CA LEU A 625 16.14 9.49 37.44
C LEU A 625 15.59 8.18 36.88
N PHE A 626 14.36 7.83 37.25
CA PHE A 626 13.73 6.60 36.76
C PHE A 626 13.20 6.81 35.34
N VAL A 627 13.26 5.77 34.52
CA VAL A 627 12.80 5.77 33.13
C VAL A 627 11.84 4.61 32.95
N GLU A 628 10.60 4.92 32.61
CA GLU A 628 9.56 3.94 32.33
C GLU A 628 9.09 4.08 30.89
N VAL A 629 9.07 2.98 30.15
CA VAL A 629 8.57 2.98 28.77
C VAL A 629 7.30 2.14 28.68
N ALA A 630 6.17 2.81 28.47
CA ALA A 630 4.91 2.16 28.16
C ALA A 630 4.84 1.82 26.66
N ILE A 631 4.50 0.57 26.35
CA ILE A 631 4.37 0.12 24.97
C ILE A 631 2.99 0.49 24.43
N THR A 632 2.95 1.36 23.43
CA THR A 632 1.74 1.69 22.66
C THR A 632 1.67 0.84 21.38
N ASP A 633 0.46 0.68 20.83
CA ASP A 633 0.21 -0.20 19.68
C ASP A 633 1.14 0.12 18.50
N ALA A 634 1.88 -0.90 18.04
CA ALA A 634 3.07 -0.79 17.20
C ALA A 634 2.77 -0.63 15.71
N SER A 635 1.79 0.21 15.38
CA SER A 635 1.16 0.25 14.05
C SER A 635 1.21 1.63 13.38
N GLU A 636 1.74 2.66 14.04
CA GLU A 636 2.15 3.92 13.41
C GLU A 636 3.66 4.11 13.55
N PHE A 637 4.34 4.27 12.42
CA PHE A 637 5.78 4.46 12.36
C PHE A 637 6.07 5.93 12.07
N GLU A 638 7.02 6.47 12.85
CA GLU A 638 7.43 7.89 12.91
C GLU A 638 6.58 8.73 13.88
N CYS A 639 6.62 8.38 15.17
CA CYS A 639 6.11 9.25 16.24
C CYS A 639 7.26 10.05 16.87
N ALA A 640 6.99 11.32 17.14
CA ALA A 640 7.72 12.05 18.16
C ALA A 640 7.64 11.26 19.47
N LEU A 641 8.75 11.18 20.20
CA LEU A 641 8.80 10.56 21.51
C LEU A 641 8.38 11.60 22.54
N ASP A 642 7.18 11.46 23.07
CA ASP A 642 6.68 12.32 24.15
C ASP A 642 7.23 11.80 25.49
N VAL A 643 7.86 12.71 26.24
CA VAL A 643 8.46 12.44 27.55
C VAL A 643 7.72 13.26 28.60
N THR A 644 7.13 12.56 29.57
CA THR A 644 6.37 13.16 30.67
C THR A 644 7.13 12.99 31.99
N GLY A 645 7.32 14.08 32.72
CA GLY A 645 7.89 14.05 34.06
C GLY A 645 6.83 13.78 35.12
N LEU A 646 7.00 12.74 35.92
CA LEU A 646 6.11 12.37 37.03
C LEU A 646 6.91 12.29 38.33
N ASP A 647 6.36 12.86 39.41
CA ASP A 647 6.85 12.60 40.78
C ASP A 647 5.95 11.51 41.40
N LEU A 648 6.51 10.31 41.57
CA LEU A 648 5.81 9.15 42.12
C LEU A 648 6.46 8.74 43.43
N HIS A 649 5.74 8.88 44.54
CA HIS A 649 6.20 8.45 45.87
C HIS A 649 7.56 9.09 46.29
N GLY A 650 7.87 10.30 45.81
CA GLY A 650 9.14 10.98 46.06
C GLY A 650 10.26 10.64 45.07
N TYR A 651 9.95 9.85 44.03
CA TYR A 651 10.87 9.50 42.94
C TYR A 651 10.54 10.27 41.66
N ARG A 652 11.57 10.84 41.03
CA ARG A 652 11.45 11.50 39.73
C ARG A 652 11.47 10.44 38.62
N VAL A 653 10.37 10.33 37.87
CA VAL A 653 10.17 9.35 36.80
C VAL A 653 9.95 10.06 35.47
N LEU A 654 10.74 9.71 34.46
CA LEU A 654 10.49 10.03 33.06
C LEU A 654 9.69 8.89 32.45
N ARG A 655 8.41 9.14 32.17
CA ARG A 655 7.54 8.19 31.49
C ARG A 655 7.47 8.51 29.99
N LEU A 656 7.68 7.49 29.17
CA LEU A 656 7.68 7.57 27.72
C LEU A 656 6.69 6.57 27.15
N THR A 657 6.10 6.90 26.00
CA THR A 657 5.30 5.95 25.20
C THR A 657 6.03 5.64 23.90
N SER A 658 6.26 4.36 23.61
CA SER A 658 6.96 3.97 22.38
C SER A 658 6.66 2.55 21.93
N THR A 659 6.88 2.29 20.65
CA THR A 659 6.73 0.96 20.04
C THR A 659 7.95 0.06 20.24
N SER A 660 9.07 0.60 20.75
CA SER A 660 10.30 -0.13 21.03
C SER A 660 11.03 0.47 22.24
N VAL A 661 11.08 -0.29 23.34
CA VAL A 661 11.74 0.13 24.59
C VAL A 661 13.22 0.51 24.37
N PRO A 662 14.05 -0.29 23.68
CA PRO A 662 15.45 0.08 23.47
C PRO A 662 15.65 1.36 22.66
N ASN A 663 14.79 1.59 21.65
CA ASN A 663 14.84 2.80 20.84
C ASN A 663 14.40 4.04 21.61
N ALA A 664 13.35 3.94 22.42
CA ALA A 664 12.86 5.03 23.27
C ALA A 664 13.94 5.48 24.25
N ILE A 665 14.57 4.51 24.92
CA ILE A 665 15.67 4.76 25.84
C ILE A 665 16.87 5.37 25.11
N ALA A 666 17.30 4.81 23.98
CA ALA A 666 18.44 5.33 23.21
C ALA A 666 18.18 6.79 22.75
N ALA A 667 16.98 7.08 22.27
CA ALA A 667 16.58 8.43 21.87
C ALA A 667 16.55 9.41 23.03
N LEU A 668 16.00 8.99 24.18
CA LEU A 668 16.01 9.80 25.41
C LEU A 668 17.44 10.12 25.84
N LEU A 669 18.35 9.13 25.83
CA LEU A 669 19.74 9.32 26.24
C LEU A 669 20.49 10.28 25.31
N LEU A 670 20.25 10.21 24.00
CA LEU A 670 20.82 11.15 23.04
C LEU A 670 20.22 12.55 23.23
N TYR A 671 18.91 12.67 23.47
CA TYR A 671 18.25 13.93 23.77
C TYR A 671 18.79 14.59 25.05
N VAL A 672 18.93 13.82 26.13
CA VAL A 672 19.51 14.31 27.40
C VAL A 672 20.93 14.79 27.15
N ARG A 673 21.77 14.00 26.46
CA ARG A 673 23.14 14.40 26.13
C ARG A 673 23.19 15.71 25.34
N ASP A 674 22.35 15.83 24.31
CA ASP A 674 22.38 16.98 23.40
C ASP A 674 21.83 18.26 24.07
N THR A 675 20.96 18.11 25.07
CA THR A 675 20.40 19.23 25.84
C THR A 675 21.24 19.65 27.05
N THR A 676 21.86 18.69 27.76
CA THR A 676 22.66 18.98 28.97
C THR A 676 24.15 19.11 28.68
N GLY A 677 24.63 18.60 27.54
CA GLY A 677 26.05 18.49 27.20
C GLY A 677 26.83 17.48 28.05
N THR A 678 26.15 16.72 28.93
CA THR A 678 26.76 15.68 29.77
C THR A 678 26.45 14.30 29.21
N ARG A 679 27.33 13.33 29.45
CA ARG A 679 27.13 11.95 29.00
C ARG A 679 26.20 11.23 29.99
N PRO A 680 24.99 10.79 29.59
CA PRO A 680 24.10 10.09 30.50
C PRO A 680 24.48 8.61 30.62
N HIS A 681 24.27 8.07 31.81
CA HIS A 681 24.54 6.69 32.20
C HIS A 681 23.22 6.03 32.56
N ILE A 682 22.86 4.94 31.88
CA ILE A 682 21.66 4.16 32.22
C ILE A 682 22.00 2.80 32.82
N TYR A 683 21.27 2.42 33.87
CA TYR A 683 21.41 1.15 34.55
C TYR A 683 20.22 0.24 34.25
N PHE A 684 20.54 -1.00 33.85
CA PHE A 684 19.61 -2.08 33.60
C PHE A 684 19.90 -3.28 34.50
N GLU A 685 18.90 -4.14 34.63
CA GLU A 685 19.01 -5.46 35.26
C GLU A 685 19.16 -6.54 34.17
N TRP A 686 19.92 -7.60 34.47
CA TRP A 686 20.01 -8.75 33.56
C TRP A 686 18.65 -9.39 33.33
N THR A 687 18.31 -9.62 32.06
CA THR A 687 17.12 -10.41 31.74
C THR A 687 17.44 -11.89 31.97
N GLU A 688 16.74 -12.51 32.93
CA GLU A 688 16.88 -13.94 33.20
C GLU A 688 16.27 -14.79 32.07
N GLY A 689 16.81 -16.00 31.85
CA GLY A 689 16.31 -16.97 30.86
C GLY A 689 17.30 -17.29 29.73
N ASN A 690 16.78 -17.90 28.65
CA ASN A 690 17.59 -18.30 27.50
C ASN A 690 17.82 -17.09 26.55
N PRO A 691 19.08 -16.67 26.28
CA PRO A 691 19.40 -15.51 25.43
C PRO A 691 18.81 -15.58 24.02
N PHE A 692 18.73 -16.79 23.44
CA PHE A 692 18.14 -16.97 22.11
C PHE A 692 16.63 -16.74 22.11
N THR A 693 15.96 -17.21 23.17
CA THR A 693 14.53 -16.95 23.38
C THR A 693 14.27 -15.47 23.59
N ASN A 694 15.11 -14.79 24.37
CA ASN A 694 14.98 -13.35 24.63
C ASN A 694 15.29 -12.50 23.38
N LEU A 695 16.24 -12.91 22.54
CA LEU A 695 16.51 -12.28 21.24
C LEU A 695 15.34 -12.46 20.26
N ILE A 696 14.78 -13.67 20.16
CA ILE A 696 13.56 -13.92 19.36
C ILE A 696 12.40 -13.10 19.91
N ARG A 697 12.25 -13.06 21.25
CA ARG A 697 11.23 -12.28 21.91
C ARG A 697 11.40 -10.79 21.60
N PHE A 698 12.63 -10.29 21.53
CA PHE A 698 12.87 -8.93 21.09
C PHE A 698 12.54 -8.70 19.60
N LEU A 699 12.99 -9.57 18.69
CA LEU A 699 12.73 -9.42 17.25
C LEU A 699 11.23 -9.45 16.94
N ILE A 700 10.48 -10.31 17.63
CA ILE A 700 9.03 -10.46 17.47
C ILE A 700 8.28 -9.42 18.31
N PHE A 701 8.51 -9.34 19.62
CA PHE A 701 7.69 -8.58 20.56
C PHE A 701 8.26 -7.20 20.91
N GLY A 702 9.48 -6.86 20.50
CA GLY A 702 10.17 -5.61 20.88
C GLY A 702 10.67 -5.59 22.33
N VAL A 703 10.54 -6.71 23.05
CA VAL A 703 10.86 -6.90 24.47
C VAL A 703 11.64 -8.21 24.63
N GLY A 704 12.74 -8.19 25.37
CA GLY A 704 13.52 -9.40 25.66
C GLY A 704 14.97 -9.11 26.03
N GLU A 705 15.72 -8.43 25.16
CA GLU A 705 17.13 -8.09 25.38
C GLU A 705 17.28 -6.56 25.37
N VAL A 706 16.74 -5.86 26.37
CA VAL A 706 16.63 -4.39 26.30
C VAL A 706 18.02 -3.73 26.34
N ALA A 707 18.85 -4.08 27.32
CA ALA A 707 20.12 -3.43 27.56
C ALA A 707 21.16 -3.60 26.42
N PRO A 708 21.47 -4.81 25.91
CA PRO A 708 22.46 -4.95 24.84
C PRO A 708 21.98 -4.30 23.53
N ILE A 709 20.67 -4.24 23.31
CA ILE A 709 20.10 -3.63 22.12
C ILE A 709 20.10 -2.11 22.23
N THR A 710 19.78 -1.54 23.40
CA THR A 710 19.95 -0.10 23.64
C THR A 710 21.39 0.30 23.36
N ARG A 711 22.37 -0.48 23.83
CA ARG A 711 23.80 -0.23 23.56
C ARG A 711 24.12 -0.28 22.07
N GLU A 712 23.56 -1.24 21.33
CA GLU A 712 23.82 -1.40 19.90
C GLU A 712 23.16 -0.30 19.06
N VAL A 713 21.94 0.12 19.42
CA VAL A 713 21.27 1.27 18.81
C VAL A 713 22.08 2.55 19.03
N LEU A 714 22.59 2.76 20.25
CA LEU A 714 23.49 3.88 20.56
C LEU A 714 24.83 3.78 19.80
N ARG A 715 25.33 2.57 19.52
CA ARG A 715 26.55 2.34 18.75
C ARG A 715 26.40 2.77 17.30
N GLU A 716 25.28 2.42 16.70
CA GLU A 716 24.98 2.77 15.32
C GLU A 716 24.66 4.27 15.18
N ALA A 717 23.94 4.85 16.15
CA ALA A 717 23.55 6.27 16.13
C ALA A 717 24.69 7.24 16.48
N GLU A 718 25.55 6.89 17.45
CA GLU A 718 26.74 7.67 17.82
C GLU A 718 27.99 6.78 17.71
N PRO A 719 28.69 6.81 16.57
CA PRO A 719 29.91 6.03 16.36
C PRO A 719 31.04 6.43 17.32
N ASP A 720 31.09 7.68 17.77
CA ASP A 720 32.11 8.16 18.70
C ASP A 720 31.86 7.65 20.13
N ARG A 721 32.78 6.81 20.62
CA ARG A 721 32.69 6.22 21.96
C ARG A 721 32.71 7.25 23.09
N SER A 722 33.38 8.39 22.90
CA SER A 722 33.51 9.42 23.92
C SER A 722 32.20 10.20 24.13
N ARG A 723 31.38 10.31 23.09
CA ARG A 723 30.08 11.02 23.10
C ARG A 723 28.89 10.10 23.27
N ARG A 724 29.09 8.78 23.25
CA ARG A 724 28.00 7.79 23.32
C ARG A 724 27.55 7.59 24.77
N PRO A 725 26.25 7.75 25.09
CA PRO A 725 25.71 7.39 26.42
C PRO A 725 26.18 6.01 26.91
N ALA A 726 26.42 5.89 28.21
CA ALA A 726 26.89 4.65 28.82
C ALA A 726 25.70 3.75 29.21
N VAL A 727 25.84 2.45 28.96
CA VAL A 727 24.83 1.43 29.30
C VAL A 727 25.49 0.44 30.24
N HIS A 728 24.93 0.30 31.43
CA HIS A 728 25.37 -0.60 32.50
C HIS A 728 24.32 -1.68 32.73
N VAL A 729 24.76 -2.92 32.97
CA VAL A 729 23.87 -4.05 33.27
C VAL A 729 24.39 -4.73 34.52
N GLY A 730 23.54 -4.77 35.55
CA GLY A 730 23.80 -5.32 36.89
C GLY A 730 23.05 -6.61 37.13
#